data_AF-A0A960R209-F1
#
_entry.id   AF-A0A960R209-F1
#
_cell.length_a   1.000
_cell.length_b   1.000
_cell.length_c   1.000
_cell.angle_alpha   90.00
_cell.angle_beta   90.00
_cell.angle_gamma   90.00
#
_symmetry.space_group_name_H-M   'P 1'
#
loop_
_entity.id
_entity.type
_entity.pdbx_description
1 polymer ?
#
loop_
_entity_poly.entity_id
_entity_poly.type
_entity_poly.pdbx_seq_one_letter_code
_entity_poly.pdbx_strand_id
1 'polypeptide(L)'
;GSEIEVLPGTLVIADGETGGGSIFVGGGQRGEDPALMNAENVTVGEGATLSVNGLGNGNGGQIVVFANDSLTFLGNLSATGGPEGGNGGFAELSGKQSVTIPNLAGRIDLSAASGQSGTLLFDPIDTSVIAGVSTGIFGSPVSANTLYANDIATFLNSSGSLIVETNVTGTGLGNIDVSPGVSISWNSVNDLTFNAFRDFTLGSGAAIGSAGAGNVNVNAGRAIYLDAGSQIQTNTGSISLRAHQDSPMIDNFAGIGIDDAQLVSSGGDILLLGTGGGYGSDNFGIRVQGTNSRIETSGGQIRMTGHGGGDSLGSRNRGIWLSDGMVIGHGNANVTVIGTGGQGYTEIDGIQIDNGASVEVDDGNLELDGKAGGSLGMGILSASNAGDIRTNDAGTIFITGSGVNAPGVALTNSSAALGGLYAGLVTVQSSGNHLVIQSVTTAEGNILLVSPAETHVEGSVTSYGGDVTVGGNHVFLDGQIQSNLGEITVQIADFESATNGIIEVNNLLQAKEGLNFNGGAGMNDIVTYAGYNGPPVTFFHDDLSNIERLVGPSAPGDLFVGPQSAANYAFSGPDTFTVGGVKVTNFENVNAGPGSDILITAANGSLTGQLDAGGGFDTLNYSRFGGPVTVDVANYRATGFGSILGIENFIGSSSADTFKGGNTADIFNITADNAGNVGNLTFSSFERLNGNGGNDRFNFLNQATVQLVSGDAGSDTLFLNDSNLGGTNTYNITRNRISRNPTYNFTGIEIVQMVLGPGNDTVNSGFYGFTQLIDGGPGNDTLNLPGVTDLGQGNPIGNVFHFGFEAPRGENAAPAADLGDILQLQIDQQIGNFDIFDPSAFEIENRFDLGDAPLLTQQLDGITGAFAAATVIGQAIVISVDGNPYLIFRPFSLDGSGLTPSNLALASLAEHLGINANVELAQAIEFTGGLLLVMPDGPYSIDLSGVPADPAVIAALQESLAIAAARELFGALEIAIALPITNADGALSINLDGIAPGQPVIVLLTEQLGDASFNELNAALGAGN
;
A
#
# COMPACT_ATOMS: atom_id res chain seq x y z
N GLY A 1 -48.56 63.92 -14.86
CA GLY A 1 -48.94 65.12 -14.07
C GLY A 1 -48.63 64.83 -12.62
N SER A 2 -48.47 65.84 -11.76
CA SER A 2 -48.03 65.62 -10.36
C SER A 2 -49.06 64.87 -9.50
N GLU A 3 -50.35 64.95 -9.84
CA GLU A 3 -51.43 64.16 -9.22
C GLU A 3 -52.20 63.46 -10.33
N ILE A 4 -52.42 62.15 -10.18
CA ILE A 4 -53.21 61.34 -11.13
C ILE A 4 -54.31 60.62 -10.36
N GLU A 5 -55.55 60.81 -10.80
CA GLU A 5 -56.72 60.10 -10.27
C GLU A 5 -57.41 59.32 -11.40
N VAL A 6 -57.52 57.99 -11.23
CA VAL A 6 -58.41 57.14 -12.02
C VAL A 6 -59.72 57.04 -11.25
N LEU A 7 -60.78 57.65 -11.76
CA LEU A 7 -62.04 57.79 -11.03
C LEU A 7 -62.69 56.42 -10.71
N PRO A 8 -63.50 56.33 -9.64
CA PRO A 8 -64.25 55.11 -9.31
C PRO A 8 -65.04 54.54 -10.50
N GLY A 9 -64.99 53.22 -10.67
CA GLY A 9 -65.68 52.51 -11.76
C GLY A 9 -65.10 52.73 -13.18
N THR A 10 -63.98 53.42 -13.33
CA THR A 10 -63.32 53.62 -14.64
C THR A 10 -62.84 52.29 -15.22
N LEU A 11 -62.97 52.11 -16.53
CA LEU A 11 -62.49 50.94 -17.26
C LEU A 11 -61.36 51.33 -18.21
N VAL A 12 -60.16 50.78 -18.00
CA VAL A 12 -59.00 50.93 -18.88
C VAL A 12 -58.60 49.54 -19.36
N ILE A 13 -58.88 49.24 -20.64
CA ILE A 13 -58.64 47.92 -21.23
C ILE A 13 -57.64 48.05 -22.37
N ALA A 14 -56.63 47.18 -22.36
CA ALA A 14 -55.76 46.89 -23.49
C ALA A 14 -55.58 45.36 -23.65
N ASP A 15 -56.65 44.59 -23.48
CA ASP A 15 -56.67 43.15 -23.73
C ASP A 15 -56.43 42.82 -25.21
N GLY A 16 -55.90 41.63 -25.51
CA GLY A 16 -55.64 41.20 -26.89
C GLY A 16 -55.57 39.69 -27.13
N GLU A 17 -55.99 39.26 -28.33
CA GLU A 17 -56.04 37.85 -28.76
C GLU A 17 -54.67 37.17 -28.74
N THR A 18 -53.64 37.84 -29.25
CA THR A 18 -52.27 37.33 -29.32
C THR A 18 -51.37 37.83 -28.18
N GLY A 19 -51.94 38.60 -27.25
CA GLY A 19 -51.25 39.14 -26.07
C GLY A 19 -51.85 40.47 -25.60
N GLY A 20 -51.76 40.73 -24.30
CA GLY A 20 -52.16 41.99 -23.69
C GLY A 20 -51.23 43.17 -24.03
N GLY A 21 -51.78 44.38 -24.01
CA GLY A 21 -51.07 45.64 -24.22
C GLY A 21 -50.43 46.19 -22.94
N SER A 22 -50.25 47.51 -22.89
CA SER A 22 -49.62 48.19 -21.75
C SER A 22 -50.47 49.34 -21.22
N ILE A 23 -50.57 49.47 -19.89
CA ILE A 23 -51.20 50.59 -19.19
C ILE A 23 -50.18 51.20 -18.23
N PHE A 24 -49.94 52.51 -18.35
CA PHE A 24 -49.08 53.27 -17.45
C PHE A 24 -49.90 54.38 -16.77
N VAL A 25 -49.94 54.37 -15.45
CA VAL A 25 -50.62 55.36 -14.61
C VAL A 25 -49.62 55.97 -13.64
N GLY A 26 -49.43 57.28 -13.75
CA GLY A 26 -48.54 58.01 -12.85
C GLY A 26 -47.06 58.00 -13.25
N GLY A 27 -46.53 56.96 -13.89
CA GLY A 27 -45.13 56.91 -14.33
C GLY A 27 -44.80 55.65 -15.12
N GLY A 28 -43.52 55.52 -15.51
CA GLY A 28 -42.98 54.28 -16.05
C GLY A 28 -42.53 53.32 -14.95
N GLN A 29 -42.05 52.13 -15.34
CA GLN A 29 -41.61 51.10 -14.40
C GLN A 29 -40.52 51.67 -13.47
N ARG A 30 -40.63 51.44 -12.14
CA ARG A 30 -39.74 51.99 -11.08
C ARG A 30 -39.66 53.52 -11.04
N GLY A 31 -40.43 54.22 -11.87
CA GLY A 31 -40.28 55.65 -12.12
C GLY A 31 -39.02 56.00 -12.94
N GLU A 32 -38.42 55.04 -13.64
CA GLU A 32 -37.15 55.24 -14.35
C GLU A 32 -37.31 55.61 -15.83
N ASP A 33 -38.52 55.51 -16.40
CA ASP A 33 -38.76 55.88 -17.79
C ASP A 33 -38.74 57.41 -17.97
N PRO A 34 -37.71 58.00 -18.61
CA PRO A 34 -37.62 59.44 -18.78
C PRO A 34 -38.68 60.00 -19.75
N ALA A 35 -39.36 59.16 -20.53
CA ALA A 35 -40.43 59.57 -21.42
C ALA A 35 -41.76 59.82 -20.68
N LEU A 36 -41.93 59.29 -19.46
CA LEU A 36 -43.13 59.42 -18.66
C LEU A 36 -42.84 60.28 -17.41
N MET A 37 -43.60 61.36 -17.22
CA MET A 37 -43.48 62.17 -16.01
C MET A 37 -44.08 61.41 -14.82
N ASN A 38 -43.26 61.18 -13.79
CA ASN A 38 -43.69 60.60 -12.53
C ASN A 38 -44.65 61.54 -11.77
N ALA A 39 -45.76 60.99 -11.29
CA ALA A 39 -46.69 61.62 -10.38
C ALA A 39 -46.16 61.56 -8.94
N GLU A 40 -46.47 62.57 -8.13
CA GLU A 40 -46.24 62.53 -6.69
C GLU A 40 -47.26 61.60 -6.04
N ASN A 41 -48.54 61.77 -6.39
CA ASN A 41 -49.64 60.99 -5.83
C ASN A 41 -50.49 60.36 -6.92
N VAL A 42 -50.82 59.07 -6.75
CA VAL A 42 -51.72 58.34 -7.62
C VAL A 42 -52.85 57.72 -6.81
N THR A 43 -54.09 57.97 -7.23
CA THR A 43 -55.29 57.31 -6.68
C THR A 43 -56.00 56.54 -7.78
N VAL A 44 -56.19 55.23 -7.60
CA VAL A 44 -57.08 54.41 -8.42
C VAL A 44 -58.34 54.13 -7.61
N GLY A 45 -59.44 54.73 -8.02
CA GLY A 45 -60.71 54.74 -7.28
C GLY A 45 -61.40 53.37 -7.20
N GLU A 46 -62.34 53.27 -6.26
CA GLU A 46 -63.05 52.01 -5.99
C GLU A 46 -63.77 51.46 -7.23
N GLY A 47 -63.56 50.18 -7.51
CA GLY A 47 -64.18 49.50 -8.65
C GLY A 47 -63.64 49.88 -10.03
N ALA A 48 -62.63 50.76 -10.12
CA ALA A 48 -61.90 50.96 -11.37
C ALA A 48 -61.22 49.64 -11.80
N THR A 49 -61.17 49.34 -13.09
CA THR A 49 -60.58 48.11 -13.64
C THR A 49 -59.53 48.45 -14.67
N LEU A 50 -58.30 47.96 -14.45
CA LEU A 50 -57.18 48.02 -15.39
C LEU A 50 -56.94 46.60 -15.93
N SER A 51 -57.07 46.39 -17.24
CA SER A 51 -57.01 45.06 -17.85
C SER A 51 -56.07 45.02 -19.05
N VAL A 52 -55.16 44.06 -19.06
CA VAL A 52 -54.22 43.77 -20.17
C VAL A 52 -54.15 42.25 -20.40
N ASN A 53 -55.28 41.58 -20.45
CA ASN A 53 -55.34 40.12 -20.53
C ASN A 53 -55.01 39.59 -21.93
N GLY A 54 -54.39 38.41 -21.98
CA GLY A 54 -54.42 37.56 -23.17
C GLY A 54 -55.81 36.92 -23.32
N LEU A 55 -56.38 36.94 -24.54
CA LEU A 55 -57.72 36.38 -24.79
C LEU A 55 -57.70 35.01 -25.48
N GLY A 56 -56.62 34.68 -26.21
CA GLY A 56 -56.43 33.40 -26.91
C GLY A 56 -55.22 32.62 -26.38
N ASN A 57 -54.15 32.55 -27.18
CA ASN A 57 -52.85 31.94 -26.81
C ASN A 57 -51.80 33.00 -26.36
N GLY A 58 -52.26 34.23 -26.16
CA GLY A 58 -51.40 35.38 -25.84
C GLY A 58 -51.02 35.45 -24.36
N ASN A 59 -49.85 36.01 -24.08
CA ASN A 59 -49.45 36.35 -22.72
C ASN A 59 -50.26 37.55 -22.19
N GLY A 60 -50.39 37.66 -20.87
CA GLY A 60 -50.79 38.90 -20.22
C GLY A 60 -49.82 40.03 -20.52
N GLY A 61 -50.33 41.26 -20.55
CA GLY A 61 -49.60 42.48 -20.84
C GLY A 61 -48.94 43.11 -19.62
N GLN A 62 -48.74 44.43 -19.66
CA GLN A 62 -48.04 45.18 -18.61
C GLN A 62 -48.94 46.26 -17.99
N ILE A 63 -49.00 46.34 -16.66
CA ILE A 63 -49.64 47.45 -15.95
C ILE A 63 -48.65 48.05 -14.97
N VAL A 64 -48.43 49.37 -15.05
CA VAL A 64 -47.61 50.11 -14.08
C VAL A 64 -48.44 51.21 -13.46
N VAL A 65 -48.52 51.21 -12.14
CA VAL A 65 -49.10 52.29 -11.34
C VAL A 65 -48.03 52.78 -10.38
N PHE A 66 -47.51 53.98 -10.64
CA PHE A 66 -46.31 54.49 -9.97
C PHE A 66 -46.50 55.90 -9.40
N ALA A 67 -46.03 56.11 -8.17
CA ALA A 67 -46.03 57.41 -7.48
C ALA A 67 -44.70 57.64 -6.71
N ASN A 68 -44.15 58.86 -6.80
CA ASN A 68 -42.97 59.30 -6.03
C ASN A 68 -43.26 59.43 -4.52
N ASP A 69 -44.51 59.61 -4.11
CA ASP A 69 -44.91 59.75 -2.71
C ASP A 69 -45.93 58.67 -2.34
N SER A 70 -47.22 58.87 -2.67
CA SER A 70 -48.30 57.98 -2.26
C SER A 70 -49.07 57.34 -3.42
N LEU A 71 -49.25 56.02 -3.34
CA LEU A 71 -50.19 55.25 -4.16
C LEU A 71 -51.36 54.77 -3.30
N THR A 72 -52.59 55.16 -3.65
CA THR A 72 -53.82 54.56 -3.13
C THR A 72 -54.54 53.78 -4.23
N PHE A 73 -54.52 52.45 -4.17
CA PHE A 73 -55.13 51.55 -5.13
C PHE A 73 -56.37 50.86 -4.55
N LEU A 74 -57.56 51.32 -4.95
CA LEU A 74 -58.86 50.78 -4.59
C LEU A 74 -59.56 50.08 -5.78
N GLY A 75 -58.87 49.95 -6.91
CA GLY A 75 -59.38 49.31 -8.13
C GLY A 75 -59.16 47.80 -8.18
N ASN A 76 -59.23 47.25 -9.39
CA ASN A 76 -58.90 45.90 -9.78
C ASN A 76 -57.91 45.93 -10.97
N LEU A 77 -56.99 44.98 -11.01
CA LEU A 77 -55.96 44.84 -12.03
C LEU A 77 -55.95 43.40 -12.54
N SER A 78 -55.94 43.22 -13.86
CA SER A 78 -55.82 41.90 -14.48
C SER A 78 -54.80 41.93 -15.63
N ALA A 79 -53.87 40.97 -15.60
CA ALA A 79 -52.92 40.72 -16.67
C ALA A 79 -52.74 39.20 -16.83
N THR A 80 -53.85 38.49 -17.05
CA THR A 80 -53.85 37.03 -17.12
C THR A 80 -53.33 36.50 -18.45
N GLY A 81 -52.74 35.30 -18.41
CA GLY A 81 -52.43 34.54 -19.61
C GLY A 81 -53.71 34.08 -20.31
N GLY A 82 -53.65 33.94 -21.63
CA GLY A 82 -54.78 33.49 -22.43
C GLY A 82 -55.29 32.09 -22.02
N PRO A 83 -56.60 31.84 -22.13
CA PRO A 83 -57.19 30.56 -21.71
C PRO A 83 -56.74 29.37 -22.57
N GLU A 84 -56.38 29.61 -23.84
CA GLU A 84 -55.86 28.56 -24.73
C GLU A 84 -54.35 28.33 -24.57
N GLY A 85 -53.64 29.31 -23.98
CA GLY A 85 -52.19 29.32 -23.80
C GLY A 85 -51.66 30.71 -23.45
N GLY A 86 -50.42 30.77 -22.97
CA GLY A 86 -49.73 32.01 -22.62
C GLY A 86 -49.52 32.19 -21.11
N ASN A 87 -48.50 32.95 -20.77
CA ASN A 87 -48.12 33.26 -19.39
C ASN A 87 -48.86 34.51 -18.89
N GLY A 88 -48.97 34.64 -17.57
CA GLY A 88 -49.42 35.87 -16.94
C GLY A 88 -48.44 37.02 -17.19
N GLY A 89 -48.96 38.23 -17.11
CA GLY A 89 -48.26 39.47 -17.42
C GLY A 89 -47.52 40.06 -16.22
N PHE A 90 -47.15 41.33 -16.34
CA PHE A 90 -46.44 42.07 -15.31
C PHE A 90 -47.33 43.17 -14.73
N ALA A 91 -47.29 43.34 -13.41
CA ALA A 91 -47.87 44.47 -12.72
C ALA A 91 -46.85 45.15 -11.80
N GLU A 92 -46.87 46.48 -11.74
CA GLU A 92 -46.19 47.25 -10.70
C GLU A 92 -47.20 48.15 -10.00
N LEU A 93 -47.20 48.13 -8.66
CA LEU A 93 -48.04 48.99 -7.82
C LEU A 93 -47.18 49.66 -6.75
N SER A 94 -46.46 50.72 -7.13
CA SER A 94 -45.44 51.35 -6.27
C SER A 94 -45.84 52.76 -5.85
N GLY A 95 -45.79 53.01 -4.53
CA GLY A 95 -45.68 54.36 -3.96
C GLY A 95 -44.42 54.39 -3.09
N LYS A 96 -43.44 55.26 -3.42
CA LYS A 96 -42.12 55.23 -2.77
C LYS A 96 -42.20 55.42 -1.25
N GLN A 97 -43.06 56.32 -0.77
CA GLN A 97 -43.23 56.59 0.67
C GLN A 97 -44.40 55.85 1.27
N SER A 98 -45.51 55.74 0.53
CA SER A 98 -46.74 55.15 1.03
C SER A 98 -47.49 54.40 -0.06
N VAL A 99 -47.89 53.15 0.21
CA VAL A 99 -48.83 52.41 -0.62
C VAL A 99 -50.06 52.00 0.20
N THR A 100 -51.24 52.03 -0.40
CA THR A 100 -52.52 51.56 0.18
C THR A 100 -53.24 50.68 -0.83
N ILE A 101 -53.44 49.41 -0.51
CA ILE A 101 -54.12 48.41 -1.34
C ILE A 101 -54.99 47.52 -0.45
N PRO A 102 -56.30 47.78 -0.31
CA PRO A 102 -57.16 46.95 0.51
C PRO A 102 -57.31 45.54 -0.10
N ASN A 103 -56.87 44.45 0.54
CA ASN A 103 -56.89 43.08 0.03
C ASN A 103 -56.13 42.89 -1.31
N LEU A 104 -54.87 42.45 -1.23
CA LEU A 104 -54.00 42.26 -2.39
C LEU A 104 -54.53 41.21 -3.38
N ALA A 105 -54.79 39.99 -2.90
CA ALA A 105 -55.21 38.86 -3.75
C ALA A 105 -56.59 39.08 -4.39
N GLY A 106 -57.50 39.78 -3.70
CA GLY A 106 -58.82 40.06 -4.23
C GLY A 106 -58.87 41.12 -5.34
N ARG A 107 -57.78 41.86 -5.56
CA ARG A 107 -57.72 42.97 -6.51
C ARG A 107 -56.80 42.74 -7.70
N ILE A 108 -55.88 41.78 -7.61
CA ILE A 108 -54.83 41.59 -8.60
C ILE A 108 -54.86 40.15 -9.07
N ASP A 109 -55.04 39.97 -10.38
CA ASP A 109 -55.02 38.65 -11.03
C ASP A 109 -53.99 38.65 -12.17
N LEU A 110 -52.90 37.93 -11.94
CA LEU A 110 -51.84 37.69 -12.93
C LEU A 110 -51.77 36.21 -13.29
N SER A 111 -52.81 35.44 -12.99
CA SER A 111 -52.80 33.99 -13.17
C SER A 111 -52.74 33.62 -14.66
N ALA A 112 -52.31 32.39 -14.92
CA ALA A 112 -52.37 31.79 -16.25
C ALA A 112 -52.83 30.35 -16.12
N ALA A 113 -53.97 30.01 -16.73
CA ALA A 113 -54.54 28.67 -16.64
C ALA A 113 -53.68 27.59 -17.33
N SER A 114 -52.96 27.99 -18.38
CA SER A 114 -52.18 27.09 -19.26
C SER A 114 -50.70 27.53 -19.37
N GLY A 115 -50.22 28.34 -18.42
CA GLY A 115 -48.86 28.91 -18.45
C GLY A 115 -48.35 29.25 -17.05
N GLN A 116 -47.23 29.96 -16.98
CA GLN A 116 -46.71 30.47 -15.72
C GLN A 116 -47.48 31.71 -15.29
N SER A 117 -47.78 31.84 -14.00
CA SER A 117 -48.37 33.08 -13.47
C SER A 117 -47.41 34.26 -13.67
N GLY A 118 -47.99 35.45 -13.76
CA GLY A 118 -47.28 36.70 -13.90
C GLY A 118 -46.61 37.18 -12.61
N THR A 119 -46.03 38.37 -12.66
CA THR A 119 -45.24 38.95 -11.55
C THR A 119 -45.78 40.31 -11.13
N LEU A 120 -45.94 40.49 -9.82
CA LEU A 120 -46.20 41.78 -9.19
C LEU A 120 -44.91 42.35 -8.60
N LEU A 121 -44.62 43.61 -8.89
CA LEU A 121 -43.53 44.39 -8.29
C LEU A 121 -44.08 45.42 -7.29
N PHE A 122 -43.51 45.41 -6.09
CA PHE A 122 -43.54 46.52 -5.14
C PHE A 122 -42.15 47.13 -5.03
N ASP A 123 -42.03 48.44 -5.26
CA ASP A 123 -40.74 49.15 -5.21
C ASP A 123 -40.74 50.40 -4.28
N PRO A 124 -40.98 50.24 -2.96
CA PRO A 124 -40.90 51.34 -1.97
C PRO A 124 -39.46 51.70 -1.54
N ILE A 125 -39.29 52.73 -0.70
CA ILE A 125 -37.96 53.07 -0.12
C ILE A 125 -37.52 52.04 0.93
N ASP A 126 -38.36 51.74 1.91
CA ASP A 126 -38.14 50.73 2.96
C ASP A 126 -39.41 49.87 3.07
N THR A 127 -39.28 48.60 3.44
CA THR A 127 -40.42 47.69 3.65
C THR A 127 -40.36 46.98 4.99
N SER A 128 -41.48 46.93 5.70
CA SER A 128 -41.69 46.04 6.84
C SER A 128 -42.79 45.03 6.54
N VAL A 129 -42.49 43.74 6.68
CA VAL A 129 -43.50 42.68 6.62
C VAL A 129 -43.97 42.37 8.05
N ILE A 130 -45.27 42.51 8.30
CA ILE A 130 -45.84 42.33 9.64
C ILE A 130 -46.95 41.27 9.65
N ALA A 131 -47.25 40.78 10.85
CA ALA A 131 -48.42 39.92 11.06
C ALA A 131 -49.70 40.74 10.88
N GLY A 132 -50.72 40.15 10.26
CA GLY A 132 -52.02 40.78 10.14
C GLY A 132 -53.12 39.84 9.70
N VAL A 133 -54.35 40.20 10.05
CA VAL A 133 -55.59 39.64 9.50
C VAL A 133 -55.94 40.37 8.21
N SER A 134 -56.53 39.67 7.23
CA SER A 134 -56.81 40.15 5.86
C SER A 134 -57.58 41.48 5.83
N THR A 135 -56.86 42.59 5.92
CA THR A 135 -57.45 43.92 5.83
C THR A 135 -56.82 44.72 4.68
N GLY A 136 -55.72 44.25 4.09
CA GLY A 136 -55.01 44.93 3.01
C GLY A 136 -53.90 45.84 3.50
N ILE A 137 -53.16 46.43 2.56
CA ILE A 137 -52.14 47.44 2.84
C ILE A 137 -52.85 48.78 3.13
N PHE A 138 -52.68 49.36 4.32
CA PHE A 138 -53.23 50.68 4.66
C PHE A 138 -52.11 51.69 4.83
N GLY A 139 -52.31 52.88 4.27
CA GLY A 139 -51.33 53.97 4.18
C GLY A 139 -50.35 54.01 5.34
N SER A 140 -49.11 53.66 5.04
CA SER A 140 -47.99 53.82 5.96
C SER A 140 -47.24 55.10 5.57
N PRO A 141 -47.04 56.06 6.47
CA PRO A 141 -45.64 56.25 6.88
C PRO A 141 -45.42 56.74 8.33
N VAL A 142 -44.24 56.38 8.87
CA VAL A 142 -43.27 57.32 9.50
C VAL A 142 -41.81 56.89 9.17
N SER A 143 -41.56 55.62 8.80
CA SER A 143 -40.22 55.16 8.35
C SER A 143 -40.17 54.07 7.25
N ALA A 144 -41.20 53.22 7.06
CA ALA A 144 -41.21 52.18 6.02
C ALA A 144 -42.65 51.81 5.55
N ASN A 145 -42.78 51.30 4.32
CA ASN A 145 -44.04 50.74 3.80
C ASN A 145 -44.35 49.39 4.47
N THR A 146 -45.63 49.06 4.67
CA THR A 146 -46.04 47.84 5.37
C THR A 146 -46.69 46.84 4.43
N LEU A 147 -46.22 45.60 4.43
CA LEU A 147 -46.88 44.47 3.77
C LEU A 147 -47.37 43.48 4.83
N TYR A 148 -48.59 42.99 4.69
CA TYR A 148 -49.10 41.95 5.60
C TYR A 148 -48.78 40.56 5.06
N ALA A 149 -48.26 39.70 5.93
CA ALA A 149 -47.86 38.34 5.56
C ALA A 149 -49.00 37.51 4.96
N ASN A 150 -50.24 37.66 5.46
CA ASN A 150 -51.41 36.98 4.91
C ASN A 150 -51.75 37.46 3.48
N ASP A 151 -51.57 38.75 3.18
CA ASP A 151 -51.84 39.29 1.85
C ASP A 151 -50.81 38.76 0.84
N ILE A 152 -49.53 38.69 1.24
CA ILE A 152 -48.47 38.03 0.45
C ILE A 152 -48.82 36.56 0.21
N ALA A 153 -49.13 35.81 1.27
CA ALA A 153 -49.44 34.39 1.20
C ALA A 153 -50.65 34.09 0.29
N THR A 154 -51.74 34.85 0.43
CA THR A 154 -52.95 34.66 -0.39
C THR A 154 -52.71 35.01 -1.87
N PHE A 155 -51.94 36.07 -2.13
CA PHE A 155 -51.53 36.44 -3.49
C PHE A 155 -50.67 35.36 -4.13
N LEU A 156 -49.64 34.87 -3.43
CA LEU A 156 -48.79 33.80 -3.93
C LEU A 156 -49.57 32.50 -4.17
N ASN A 157 -50.61 32.20 -3.39
CA ASN A 157 -51.43 31.00 -3.61
C ASN A 157 -52.29 31.04 -4.89
N SER A 158 -52.67 32.22 -5.39
CA SER A 158 -53.75 32.32 -6.38
C SER A 158 -53.54 33.31 -7.54
N SER A 159 -52.66 34.29 -7.38
CA SER A 159 -52.58 35.43 -8.32
C SER A 159 -51.28 35.48 -9.11
N GLY A 160 -50.12 35.22 -8.50
CA GLY A 160 -48.84 35.28 -9.21
C GLY A 160 -47.62 35.32 -8.30
N SER A 161 -46.43 35.50 -8.91
CA SER A 161 -45.15 35.68 -8.20
C SER A 161 -45.00 37.12 -7.71
N LEU A 162 -44.27 37.30 -6.61
CA LEU A 162 -44.09 38.60 -5.95
C LEU A 162 -42.61 39.00 -5.90
N ILE A 163 -42.31 40.22 -6.32
CA ILE A 163 -41.04 40.90 -6.10
C ILE A 163 -41.29 42.11 -5.20
N VAL A 164 -40.61 42.12 -4.05
CA VAL A 164 -40.52 43.30 -3.19
C VAL A 164 -39.10 43.83 -3.31
N GLU A 165 -38.96 45.03 -3.84
CA GLU A 165 -37.69 45.69 -4.06
C GLU A 165 -37.64 47.02 -3.32
N THR A 166 -36.47 47.39 -2.79
CA THR A 166 -36.27 48.70 -2.17
C THR A 166 -35.20 49.51 -2.88
N ASN A 167 -35.19 50.82 -2.66
CA ASN A 167 -34.14 51.74 -3.14
C ASN A 167 -33.99 52.98 -2.27
N VAL A 168 -33.00 53.82 -2.59
CA VAL A 168 -32.60 55.00 -1.77
C VAL A 168 -32.96 56.34 -2.40
N THR A 169 -34.06 56.45 -3.15
CA THR A 169 -34.49 57.76 -3.69
C THR A 169 -35.15 58.68 -2.63
N GLY A 170 -34.94 58.44 -1.33
CA GLY A 170 -35.53 59.18 -0.20
C GLY A 170 -34.69 59.11 1.10
N THR A 171 -35.32 59.27 2.28
CA THR A 171 -34.61 59.33 3.58
C THR A 171 -34.38 57.98 4.27
N GLY A 172 -35.00 56.92 3.75
CA GLY A 172 -34.84 55.55 4.25
C GLY A 172 -33.51 54.91 3.82
N LEU A 173 -33.19 53.77 4.42
CA LEU A 173 -31.91 53.10 4.18
C LEU A 173 -31.94 52.08 3.03
N GLY A 174 -33.14 51.68 2.58
CA GLY A 174 -33.30 50.63 1.59
C GLY A 174 -33.46 49.23 2.20
N ASN A 175 -33.99 49.11 3.41
CA ASN A 175 -34.11 47.85 4.15
C ASN A 175 -35.45 47.13 3.87
N ILE A 176 -35.42 45.80 3.97
CA ILE A 176 -36.60 44.95 4.04
C ILE A 176 -36.56 44.14 5.34
N ASP A 177 -37.51 44.41 6.25
CA ASP A 177 -37.56 43.77 7.57
C ASP A 177 -38.82 42.92 7.73
N VAL A 178 -38.67 41.61 7.88
CA VAL A 178 -39.75 40.71 8.28
C VAL A 178 -39.79 40.64 9.80
N SER A 179 -40.89 41.09 10.39
CA SER A 179 -41.01 41.23 11.85
C SER A 179 -40.94 39.88 12.58
N PRO A 180 -40.49 39.85 13.85
CA PRO A 180 -40.48 38.64 14.67
C PRO A 180 -41.80 37.87 14.68
N GLY A 181 -41.73 36.55 14.57
CA GLY A 181 -42.88 35.64 14.62
C GLY A 181 -43.84 35.71 13.41
N VAL A 182 -43.49 36.45 12.37
CA VAL A 182 -44.30 36.53 11.14
C VAL A 182 -44.19 35.23 10.34
N SER A 183 -45.30 34.72 9.82
CA SER A 183 -45.29 33.55 8.93
C SER A 183 -45.92 33.86 7.58
N ILE A 184 -45.19 33.61 6.49
CA ILE A 184 -45.66 33.65 5.11
C ILE A 184 -45.62 32.22 4.60
N SER A 185 -46.77 31.65 4.20
CA SER A 185 -46.79 30.31 3.61
C SER A 185 -47.77 30.19 2.45
N TRP A 186 -47.34 29.51 1.38
CA TRP A 186 -48.14 29.27 0.19
C TRP A 186 -47.87 27.89 -0.39
N ASN A 187 -48.81 27.41 -1.20
CA ASN A 187 -48.78 26.11 -1.85
C ASN A 187 -49.09 26.25 -3.35
N SER A 188 -48.20 26.93 -4.06
CA SER A 188 -48.27 27.11 -5.51
C SER A 188 -46.86 27.07 -6.10
N VAL A 189 -46.74 27.23 -7.42
CA VAL A 189 -45.47 27.34 -8.14
C VAL A 189 -44.91 28.77 -8.15
N ASN A 190 -45.59 29.72 -7.48
CA ASN A 190 -45.24 31.14 -7.57
C ASN A 190 -44.07 31.47 -6.64
N ASP A 191 -43.21 32.36 -7.11
CA ASP A 191 -41.97 32.73 -6.44
C ASP A 191 -42.16 33.95 -5.53
N LEU A 192 -41.39 33.99 -4.44
CA LEU A 192 -41.24 35.16 -3.59
C LEU A 192 -39.80 35.67 -3.66
N THR A 193 -39.63 36.91 -4.10
CA THR A 193 -38.32 37.56 -4.20
C THR A 193 -38.29 38.83 -3.35
N PHE A 194 -37.27 38.96 -2.51
CA PHE A 194 -36.92 40.18 -1.80
C PHE A 194 -35.61 40.73 -2.37
N ASN A 195 -35.62 41.97 -2.84
CA ASN A 195 -34.46 42.71 -3.33
C ASN A 195 -34.25 43.94 -2.43
N ALA A 196 -33.57 43.74 -1.31
CA ALA A 196 -33.23 44.83 -0.42
C ALA A 196 -32.05 45.64 -0.99
N PHE A 197 -32.23 46.96 -1.15
CA PHE A 197 -31.11 47.83 -1.53
C PHE A 197 -29.96 47.76 -0.51
N ARG A 198 -30.28 47.64 0.78
CA ARG A 198 -29.28 47.58 1.85
C ARG A 198 -29.32 46.27 2.61
N ASP A 199 -30.17 46.15 3.63
CA ASP A 199 -30.23 44.96 4.48
C ASP A 199 -31.59 44.24 4.35
N PHE A 200 -31.57 42.90 4.41
CA PHE A 200 -32.75 42.08 4.66
C PHE A 200 -32.65 41.43 6.04
N THR A 201 -33.71 41.52 6.84
CA THR A 201 -33.78 40.87 8.17
C THR A 201 -34.98 39.95 8.23
N LEU A 202 -34.76 38.68 8.58
CA LEU A 202 -35.80 37.73 9.00
C LEU A 202 -35.81 37.66 10.53
N GLY A 203 -36.72 38.40 11.15
CA GLY A 203 -36.77 38.56 12.60
C GLY A 203 -37.02 37.25 13.36
N SER A 204 -36.67 37.24 14.65
CA SER A 204 -36.69 36.02 15.48
C SER A 204 -38.02 35.26 15.39
N GLY A 205 -37.96 33.95 15.14
CA GLY A 205 -39.14 33.10 15.01
C GLY A 205 -40.00 33.31 13.74
N ALA A 206 -39.59 34.18 12.80
CA ALA A 206 -40.31 34.37 11.56
C ALA A 206 -40.07 33.22 10.57
N ALA A 207 -41.05 32.95 9.71
CA ALA A 207 -41.05 31.79 8.80
C ALA A 207 -41.49 32.18 7.38
N ILE A 208 -40.74 31.75 6.37
CA ILE A 208 -41.12 31.82 4.95
C ILE A 208 -41.18 30.39 4.42
N GLY A 209 -42.36 29.93 4.01
CA GLY A 209 -42.61 28.53 3.67
C GLY A 209 -43.32 28.32 2.33
N SER A 210 -42.63 27.76 1.34
CA SER A 210 -43.22 27.30 0.07
C SER A 210 -43.50 25.79 0.13
N ALA A 211 -44.76 25.40 0.34
CA ALA A 211 -45.19 24.01 0.31
C ALA A 211 -45.32 23.47 -1.13
N GLY A 212 -45.45 24.37 -2.11
CA GLY A 212 -45.47 24.07 -3.54
C GLY A 212 -44.08 24.04 -4.16
N ALA A 213 -43.97 24.40 -5.44
CA ALA A 213 -42.70 24.43 -6.17
C ALA A 213 -42.11 25.84 -6.31
N GLY A 214 -42.70 26.84 -5.64
CA GLY A 214 -42.22 28.23 -5.68
C GLY A 214 -40.88 28.41 -4.96
N ASN A 215 -40.00 29.21 -5.55
CA ASN A 215 -38.69 29.56 -5.04
C ASN A 215 -38.75 30.71 -4.02
N VAL A 216 -37.75 30.77 -3.15
CA VAL A 216 -37.51 31.92 -2.26
C VAL A 216 -36.16 32.54 -2.58
N ASN A 217 -36.18 33.78 -3.07
CA ASN A 217 -34.98 34.52 -3.42
C ASN A 217 -34.83 35.76 -2.52
N VAL A 218 -33.66 35.95 -1.92
CA VAL A 218 -33.34 37.13 -1.13
C VAL A 218 -32.02 37.69 -1.62
N ASN A 219 -32.05 38.93 -2.11
CA ASN A 219 -30.90 39.70 -2.52
C ASN A 219 -30.78 40.93 -1.61
N ALA A 220 -29.58 41.21 -1.11
CA ALA A 220 -29.30 42.40 -0.31
C ALA A 220 -28.01 43.08 -0.78
N GLY A 221 -28.04 44.41 -0.94
CA GLY A 221 -26.85 45.17 -1.31
C GLY A 221 -25.74 45.15 -0.25
N ARG A 222 -26.08 44.89 1.02
CA ARG A 222 -25.15 44.83 2.16
C ARG A 222 -25.25 43.51 2.94
N ALA A 223 -26.35 43.25 3.65
CA ALA A 223 -26.42 42.09 4.53
C ALA A 223 -27.78 41.37 4.54
N ILE A 224 -27.75 40.07 4.78
CA ILE A 224 -28.92 39.23 5.06
C ILE A 224 -28.75 38.64 6.46
N TYR A 225 -29.70 38.92 7.37
CA TYR A 225 -29.70 38.36 8.72
C TYR A 225 -30.94 37.48 8.94
N LEU A 226 -30.70 36.24 9.38
CA LEU A 226 -31.73 35.34 9.89
C LEU A 226 -31.53 35.18 11.39
N ASP A 227 -32.45 35.75 12.16
CA ASP A 227 -32.40 35.78 13.63
C ASP A 227 -32.88 34.45 14.24
N ALA A 228 -32.61 34.29 15.54
CA ALA A 228 -32.92 33.08 16.29
C ALA A 228 -34.35 32.56 16.10
N GLY A 229 -34.45 31.27 15.77
CA GLY A 229 -35.70 30.55 15.53
C GLY A 229 -36.38 30.87 14.20
N SER A 230 -35.79 31.74 13.37
CA SER A 230 -36.33 32.01 12.04
C SER A 230 -36.07 30.86 11.06
N GLN A 231 -36.91 30.73 10.03
CA GLN A 231 -36.84 29.65 9.06
C GLN A 231 -37.23 30.07 7.65
N ILE A 232 -36.51 29.56 6.65
CA ILE A 232 -36.93 29.53 5.25
C ILE A 232 -37.03 28.07 4.84
N GLN A 233 -38.23 27.65 4.44
CA GLN A 233 -38.51 26.28 4.06
C GLN A 233 -39.15 26.21 2.67
N THR A 234 -38.69 25.26 1.87
CA THR A 234 -39.25 24.95 0.55
C THR A 234 -39.45 23.44 0.39
N ASN A 235 -40.43 23.02 -0.39
CA ASN A 235 -40.59 21.61 -0.73
C ASN A 235 -39.68 21.26 -1.92
N THR A 236 -39.97 21.78 -3.11
CA THR A 236 -39.16 21.53 -4.33
C THR A 236 -38.56 22.79 -4.94
N GLY A 237 -39.00 23.98 -4.49
CA GLY A 237 -38.40 25.25 -4.89
C GLY A 237 -37.02 25.44 -4.28
N SER A 238 -36.17 26.24 -4.91
CA SER A 238 -34.85 26.60 -4.40
C SER A 238 -34.91 27.74 -3.38
N ILE A 239 -33.90 27.79 -2.51
CA ILE A 239 -33.62 28.92 -1.62
C ILE A 239 -32.33 29.60 -2.09
N SER A 240 -32.37 30.88 -2.43
CA SER A 240 -31.19 31.65 -2.84
C SER A 240 -31.03 32.90 -1.98
N LEU A 241 -29.93 33.00 -1.22
CA LEU A 241 -29.55 34.19 -0.47
C LEU A 241 -28.26 34.78 -1.07
N ARG A 242 -28.31 36.05 -1.50
CA ARG A 242 -27.19 36.75 -2.12
C ARG A 242 -26.98 38.11 -1.46
N ALA A 243 -25.90 38.27 -0.71
CA ALA A 243 -25.57 39.51 -0.04
C ALA A 243 -24.25 40.08 -0.54
N HIS A 244 -24.23 41.38 -0.86
CA HIS A 244 -23.01 42.15 -1.11
C HIS A 244 -22.07 41.49 -2.14
N GLN A 245 -22.58 41.31 -3.35
CA GLN A 245 -21.83 40.67 -4.44
C GLN A 245 -20.91 41.65 -5.20
N ASP A 246 -20.95 42.94 -4.83
CA ASP A 246 -20.11 44.00 -5.38
C ASP A 246 -18.82 44.21 -4.52
N SER A 247 -18.06 45.28 -4.80
CA SER A 247 -16.81 45.58 -4.06
C SER A 247 -17.05 45.81 -2.55
N PRO A 248 -16.12 45.40 -1.66
CA PRO A 248 -16.29 45.53 -0.23
C PRO A 248 -16.63 46.96 0.23
N MET A 249 -17.80 47.15 0.86
CA MET A 249 -18.18 48.40 1.52
C MET A 249 -17.28 48.69 2.72
N ILE A 250 -16.95 49.97 2.97
CA ILE A 250 -16.14 50.40 4.13
C ILE A 250 -17.01 50.40 5.41
N ASP A 251 -17.39 49.21 5.86
CA ASP A 251 -18.17 48.97 7.10
C ASP A 251 -17.81 47.58 7.66
N ASN A 252 -18.30 47.26 8.86
CA ASN A 252 -18.14 45.96 9.50
C ASN A 252 -19.46 45.18 9.52
N PHE A 253 -19.52 44.03 8.82
CA PHE A 253 -20.69 43.15 8.81
C PHE A 253 -20.38 41.75 8.25
N ALA A 254 -21.26 40.80 8.56
CA ALA A 254 -21.36 39.54 7.83
C ALA A 254 -22.25 39.72 6.60
N GLY A 255 -21.84 39.22 5.44
CA GLY A 255 -22.67 39.25 4.23
C GLY A 255 -23.98 38.49 4.46
N ILE A 256 -23.87 37.22 4.85
CA ILE A 256 -25.02 36.41 5.30
C ILE A 256 -24.77 35.95 6.74
N GLY A 257 -25.69 36.26 7.65
CA GLY A 257 -25.70 35.77 9.03
C GLY A 257 -26.90 34.85 9.28
N ILE A 258 -26.63 33.62 9.71
CA ILE A 258 -27.62 32.62 10.12
C ILE A 258 -27.36 32.32 11.59
N ASP A 259 -28.19 32.88 12.47
CA ASP A 259 -28.00 32.87 13.91
C ASP A 259 -29.16 32.10 14.58
N ASP A 260 -28.92 30.86 15.03
CA ASP A 260 -29.94 29.91 15.49
C ASP A 260 -31.14 29.77 14.53
N ALA A 261 -30.89 29.76 13.21
CA ALA A 261 -31.93 29.81 12.17
C ALA A 261 -31.81 28.66 11.14
N GLN A 262 -32.89 28.38 10.42
CA GLN A 262 -32.98 27.21 9.55
C GLN A 262 -33.25 27.54 8.08
N LEU A 263 -32.50 26.90 7.17
CA LEU A 263 -32.74 26.89 5.73
C LEU A 263 -32.94 25.44 5.30
N VAL A 264 -34.14 25.08 4.88
CA VAL A 264 -34.49 23.68 4.59
C VAL A 264 -35.20 23.58 3.23
N SER A 265 -34.72 22.70 2.36
CA SER A 265 -35.42 22.33 1.13
C SER A 265 -35.61 20.82 1.02
N SER A 266 -36.82 20.32 0.77
CA SER A 266 -37.02 18.88 0.60
C SER A 266 -36.57 18.34 -0.77
N GLY A 267 -36.20 19.20 -1.71
CA GLY A 267 -35.77 18.80 -3.05
C GLY A 267 -35.21 19.89 -3.96
N GLY A 268 -35.19 21.15 -3.51
CA GLY A 268 -34.58 22.26 -4.23
C GLY A 268 -33.16 22.58 -3.74
N ASP A 269 -32.44 23.34 -4.56
CA ASP A 269 -31.09 23.81 -4.24
C ASP A 269 -31.12 24.88 -3.14
N ILE A 270 -30.05 24.94 -2.35
CA ILE A 270 -29.77 26.04 -1.43
C ILE A 270 -28.47 26.74 -1.87
N LEU A 271 -28.59 28.00 -2.27
CA LEU A 271 -27.48 28.83 -2.71
C LEU A 271 -27.25 30.00 -1.74
N LEU A 272 -26.06 30.07 -1.15
CA LEU A 272 -25.64 31.17 -0.29
C LEU A 272 -24.40 31.85 -0.87
N LEU A 273 -24.49 33.14 -1.17
CA LEU A 273 -23.38 33.95 -1.64
C LEU A 273 -23.25 35.20 -0.78
N GLY A 274 -22.14 35.34 -0.06
CA GLY A 274 -21.94 36.45 0.87
C GLY A 274 -20.52 37.01 0.86
N THR A 275 -20.41 38.33 0.92
CA THR A 275 -19.13 39.04 1.11
C THR A 275 -19.22 39.89 2.37
N GLY A 276 -18.25 39.77 3.27
CA GLY A 276 -18.18 40.57 4.50
C GLY A 276 -17.84 42.04 4.23
N GLY A 277 -18.01 42.88 5.25
CA GLY A 277 -17.63 44.29 5.22
C GLY A 277 -16.12 44.50 5.05
N GLY A 278 -15.70 45.62 4.47
CA GLY A 278 -14.32 45.93 4.06
C GLY A 278 -13.47 46.65 5.12
N TYR A 279 -13.92 46.81 6.36
CA TYR A 279 -13.19 47.54 7.39
C TYR A 279 -13.22 46.83 8.76
N GLY A 280 -12.10 46.83 9.48
CA GLY A 280 -12.00 46.26 10.82
C GLY A 280 -12.05 44.72 10.87
N SER A 281 -12.59 44.20 11.99
CA SER A 281 -12.63 42.78 12.37
C SER A 281 -14.03 42.17 12.25
N ASP A 282 -14.15 40.85 12.34
CA ASP A 282 -15.42 40.10 12.34
C ASP A 282 -16.22 40.22 11.02
N ASN A 283 -15.51 40.40 9.91
CA ASN A 283 -16.11 40.47 8.57
C ASN A 283 -16.20 39.08 7.93
N PHE A 284 -17.36 38.46 8.05
CA PHE A 284 -17.63 37.13 7.49
C PHE A 284 -18.29 37.23 6.13
N GLY A 285 -17.86 36.43 5.16
CA GLY A 285 -18.67 36.22 3.95
C GLY A 285 -20.01 35.59 4.32
N ILE A 286 -19.94 34.43 4.98
CA ILE A 286 -21.10 33.73 5.55
C ILE A 286 -20.77 33.32 6.99
N ARG A 287 -21.67 33.65 7.93
CA ARG A 287 -21.62 33.19 9.32
C ARG A 287 -22.82 32.31 9.60
N VAL A 288 -22.57 31.09 10.08
CA VAL A 288 -23.59 30.16 10.58
C VAL A 288 -23.23 29.86 12.03
N GLN A 289 -24.04 30.34 12.98
CA GLN A 289 -23.75 30.16 14.40
C GLN A 289 -24.97 29.77 15.23
N GLY A 290 -24.73 29.04 16.31
CA GLY A 290 -25.76 28.62 17.27
C GLY A 290 -26.26 27.19 17.01
N THR A 291 -26.58 26.48 18.08
CA THR A 291 -26.88 25.03 18.07
C THR A 291 -28.10 24.64 17.24
N ASN A 292 -28.99 25.59 16.92
CA ASN A 292 -30.17 25.34 16.08
C ASN A 292 -29.97 25.77 14.62
N SER A 293 -28.82 26.34 14.29
CA SER A 293 -28.52 26.75 12.93
C SER A 293 -28.35 25.55 12.02
N ARG A 294 -29.19 25.46 11.00
CA ARG A 294 -29.25 24.29 10.13
C ARG A 294 -29.49 24.65 8.68
N ILE A 295 -28.67 24.12 7.80
CA ILE A 295 -28.83 24.22 6.34
C ILE A 295 -28.96 22.80 5.81
N GLU A 296 -30.08 22.47 5.19
CA GLU A 296 -30.36 21.09 4.77
C GLU A 296 -31.10 21.02 3.43
N THR A 297 -30.71 20.07 2.58
CA THR A 297 -31.55 19.63 1.45
C THR A 297 -31.66 18.11 1.35
N SER A 298 -32.77 17.60 0.82
CA SER A 298 -32.99 16.16 0.58
C SER A 298 -33.02 15.73 -0.89
N GLY A 299 -32.73 16.65 -1.81
CA GLY A 299 -32.70 16.32 -3.25
C GLY A 299 -32.07 17.37 -4.15
N GLY A 300 -31.89 18.61 -3.68
CA GLY A 300 -31.09 19.62 -4.36
C GLY A 300 -29.64 19.63 -3.88
N GLN A 301 -28.89 20.63 -4.29
CA GLN A 301 -27.50 20.85 -3.92
C GLN A 301 -27.38 21.98 -2.89
N ILE A 302 -26.42 21.91 -1.95
CA ILE A 302 -26.05 23.05 -1.11
C ILE A 302 -24.77 23.66 -1.67
N ARG A 303 -24.80 24.96 -1.99
CA ARG A 303 -23.60 25.70 -2.37
C ARG A 303 -23.47 26.98 -1.59
N MET A 304 -22.35 27.09 -0.88
CA MET A 304 -21.98 28.23 -0.06
C MET A 304 -20.71 28.86 -0.61
N THR A 305 -20.71 30.16 -0.88
CA THR A 305 -19.51 30.91 -1.27
C THR A 305 -19.40 32.16 -0.42
N GLY A 306 -18.40 32.19 0.45
CA GLY A 306 -18.15 33.27 1.40
C GLY A 306 -16.81 33.95 1.15
N HIS A 307 -16.82 35.27 1.05
CA HIS A 307 -15.60 36.09 0.98
C HIS A 307 -15.51 36.98 2.22
N GLY A 308 -14.48 36.79 3.04
CA GLY A 308 -14.17 37.69 4.15
C GLY A 308 -13.74 39.04 3.60
N GLY A 309 -14.04 40.11 4.33
CA GLY A 309 -13.61 41.46 3.96
C GLY A 309 -12.49 41.98 4.87
N GLY A 310 -12.65 43.18 5.42
CA GLY A 310 -11.71 43.77 6.36
C GLY A 310 -10.54 44.52 5.73
N ASP A 311 -9.73 45.09 6.61
CA ASP A 311 -8.50 45.81 6.30
C ASP A 311 -7.28 45.05 6.83
N SER A 312 -6.07 45.57 6.60
CA SER A 312 -4.82 44.91 7.02
C SER A 312 -4.60 44.80 8.54
N LEU A 313 -5.43 45.46 9.36
CA LEU A 313 -5.31 45.48 10.82
C LEU A 313 -6.38 44.65 11.52
N GLY A 314 -7.46 44.29 10.82
CA GLY A 314 -8.56 43.49 11.33
C GLY A 314 -8.20 42.04 11.67
N SER A 315 -9.09 41.38 12.38
CA SER A 315 -9.02 39.97 12.76
C SER A 315 -10.37 39.29 12.54
N ARG A 316 -10.42 37.95 12.47
CA ARG A 316 -11.69 37.21 12.31
C ARG A 316 -12.43 37.57 11.02
N ASN A 317 -11.70 37.92 9.97
CA ASN A 317 -12.25 38.25 8.66
C ASN A 317 -12.23 36.98 7.80
N ARG A 318 -13.21 36.10 8.00
CA ARG A 318 -13.22 34.75 7.42
C ARG A 318 -14.14 34.67 6.20
N GLY A 319 -13.83 33.77 5.27
CA GLY A 319 -14.74 33.49 4.16
C GLY A 319 -16.06 32.92 4.67
N ILE A 320 -15.97 31.76 5.33
CA ILE A 320 -17.10 31.08 5.94
C ILE A 320 -16.73 30.69 7.38
N TRP A 321 -17.61 30.98 8.33
CA TRP A 321 -17.48 30.53 9.71
C TRP A 321 -18.71 29.74 10.16
N LEU A 322 -18.51 28.48 10.53
CA LEU A 322 -19.49 27.58 11.11
C LEU A 322 -19.14 27.37 12.59
N SER A 323 -20.05 27.72 13.50
CA SER A 323 -19.93 27.53 14.96
C SER A 323 -21.21 26.93 15.52
N ASP A 324 -21.18 25.71 16.05
CA ASP A 324 -22.38 24.98 16.51
C ASP A 324 -23.45 24.70 15.44
N GLY A 325 -23.25 25.14 14.19
CA GLY A 325 -24.19 24.99 13.08
C GLY A 325 -23.97 23.72 12.26
N MET A 326 -25.01 23.27 11.57
CA MET A 326 -24.99 22.02 10.83
C MET A 326 -25.39 22.22 9.36
N VAL A 327 -24.59 21.66 8.44
CA VAL A 327 -24.87 21.68 7.00
C VAL A 327 -25.00 20.25 6.50
N ILE A 328 -26.16 19.87 5.96
CA ILE A 328 -26.45 18.48 5.57
C ILE A 328 -27.03 18.36 4.16
N GLY A 329 -26.41 17.53 3.32
CA GLY A 329 -27.01 17.02 2.09
C GLY A 329 -27.52 15.58 2.26
N HIS A 330 -28.82 15.35 2.17
CA HIS A 330 -29.39 14.00 2.24
C HIS A 330 -29.47 13.30 0.88
N GLY A 331 -29.44 11.97 0.90
CA GLY A 331 -29.38 11.14 -0.30
C GLY A 331 -28.21 11.56 -1.21
N ASN A 332 -28.49 11.84 -2.48
CA ASN A 332 -27.48 12.22 -3.48
C ASN A 332 -27.14 13.73 -3.51
N ALA A 333 -27.56 14.50 -2.50
CA ALA A 333 -27.26 15.93 -2.43
C ALA A 333 -25.77 16.16 -2.16
N ASN A 334 -25.10 16.89 -3.03
CA ASN A 334 -23.74 17.39 -2.80
C ASN A 334 -23.79 18.67 -1.96
N VAL A 335 -22.72 18.87 -1.21
CA VAL A 335 -22.47 20.06 -0.41
C VAL A 335 -21.14 20.64 -0.83
N THR A 336 -21.15 21.86 -1.36
CA THR A 336 -19.95 22.60 -1.76
C THR A 336 -19.82 23.86 -0.91
N VAL A 337 -18.73 23.98 -0.16
CA VAL A 337 -18.42 25.12 0.72
C VAL A 337 -17.12 25.74 0.27
N ILE A 338 -17.18 26.98 -0.25
CA ILE A 338 -16.03 27.71 -0.77
C ILE A 338 -15.83 28.98 0.06
N GLY A 339 -14.71 29.08 0.75
CA GLY A 339 -14.40 30.20 1.63
C GLY A 339 -13.10 30.87 1.24
N THR A 340 -13.14 32.18 0.99
CA THR A 340 -11.93 33.00 0.86
C THR A 340 -11.86 33.98 2.03
N GLY A 341 -10.82 33.89 2.84
CA GLY A 341 -10.55 34.80 3.94
C GLY A 341 -10.33 36.22 3.45
N GLY A 342 -10.61 37.17 4.33
CA GLY A 342 -10.43 38.58 4.10
C GLY A 342 -9.03 39.10 4.45
N GLN A 343 -8.82 40.41 4.31
CA GLN A 343 -7.58 41.02 4.79
C GLN A 343 -7.54 41.02 6.33
N GLY A 344 -6.34 41.00 6.91
CA GLY A 344 -6.18 41.12 8.35
C GLY A 344 -4.86 40.57 8.88
N TYR A 345 -4.75 40.56 10.21
CA TYR A 345 -3.57 40.13 10.93
C TYR A 345 -3.67 38.67 11.40
N THR A 346 -4.80 38.23 11.98
CA THR A 346 -5.02 36.85 12.47
C THR A 346 -6.45 36.37 12.21
N GLU A 347 -6.65 35.05 12.17
CA GLU A 347 -7.97 34.40 12.00
C GLU A 347 -8.68 34.88 10.72
N ILE A 348 -7.93 34.89 9.62
CA ILE A 348 -8.38 35.29 8.28
C ILE A 348 -8.55 34.06 7.38
N ASP A 349 -9.15 33.03 7.96
CA ASP A 349 -9.25 31.71 7.37
C ASP A 349 -10.25 31.72 6.21
N GLY A 350 -10.02 30.85 5.22
CA GLY A 350 -11.00 30.62 4.16
C GLY A 350 -12.29 30.05 4.74
N ILE A 351 -12.17 28.91 5.41
CA ILE A 351 -13.26 28.23 6.11
C ILE A 351 -12.81 27.93 7.54
N GLN A 352 -13.64 28.27 8.52
CA GLN A 352 -13.48 27.81 9.89
C GLN A 352 -14.71 27.04 10.36
N ILE A 353 -14.47 25.89 10.97
CA ILE A 353 -15.47 25.01 11.60
C ILE A 353 -15.05 24.84 13.07
N ASP A 354 -15.92 25.20 14.01
CA ASP A 354 -15.64 25.07 15.44
C ASP A 354 -16.92 24.82 16.27
N ASN A 355 -16.74 24.63 17.58
CA ASN A 355 -17.83 24.51 18.55
C ASN A 355 -18.90 23.46 18.17
N GLY A 356 -18.49 22.27 17.72
CA GLY A 356 -19.39 21.17 17.37
C GLY A 356 -20.08 21.31 16.01
N ALA A 357 -19.77 22.36 15.23
CA ALA A 357 -20.31 22.48 13.87
C ALA A 357 -19.88 21.31 12.97
N SER A 358 -20.79 20.79 12.16
CA SER A 358 -20.53 19.67 11.24
C SER A 358 -21.00 19.96 9.81
N VAL A 359 -20.36 19.27 8.86
CA VAL A 359 -20.73 19.29 7.45
C VAL A 359 -20.82 17.84 6.97
N GLU A 360 -22.01 17.46 6.50
CA GLU A 360 -22.36 16.05 6.30
C GLU A 360 -23.10 15.84 4.98
N VAL A 361 -22.86 14.68 4.36
CA VAL A 361 -23.63 14.18 3.22
C VAL A 361 -24.01 12.72 3.44
N ASP A 362 -25.04 12.21 2.76
CA ASP A 362 -25.32 10.77 2.74
C ASP A 362 -24.49 10.07 1.64
N ASP A 363 -25.00 10.06 0.41
CA ASP A 363 -24.38 9.47 -0.80
C ASP A 363 -23.74 10.52 -1.72
N GLY A 364 -23.98 11.81 -1.47
CA GLY A 364 -23.46 12.91 -2.29
C GLY A 364 -21.96 13.18 -2.11
N ASN A 365 -21.45 14.15 -2.86
CA ASN A 365 -20.09 14.65 -2.72
C ASN A 365 -20.03 15.81 -1.73
N LEU A 366 -19.04 15.79 -0.84
CA LEU A 366 -18.73 16.87 0.08
C LEU A 366 -17.44 17.55 -0.35
N GLU A 367 -17.52 18.83 -0.74
CA GLU A 367 -16.40 19.63 -1.19
C GLU A 367 -16.21 20.84 -0.26
N LEU A 368 -15.02 20.96 0.32
CA LEU A 368 -14.56 22.13 1.07
C LEU A 368 -13.34 22.73 0.36
N ASP A 369 -13.43 23.99 -0.07
CA ASP A 369 -12.32 24.74 -0.67
C ASP A 369 -12.08 26.04 0.10
N GLY A 370 -10.97 26.09 0.82
CA GLY A 370 -10.61 27.21 1.67
C GLY A 370 -9.35 27.92 1.23
N LYS A 371 -9.42 29.25 1.10
CA LYS A 371 -8.28 30.11 0.82
C LYS A 371 -8.08 31.16 1.89
N ALA A 372 -6.89 31.20 2.49
CA ALA A 372 -6.52 32.24 3.44
C ALA A 372 -6.48 33.63 2.76
N GLY A 373 -6.92 34.66 3.50
CA GLY A 373 -6.91 36.04 2.99
C GLY A 373 -5.58 36.78 3.17
N GLY A 374 -4.63 36.23 3.94
CA GLY A 374 -3.34 36.86 4.23
C GLY A 374 -2.36 35.93 4.95
N SER A 375 -1.28 36.51 5.50
CA SER A 375 -0.07 35.78 5.89
C SER A 375 -0.20 34.77 7.03
N LEU A 376 -1.22 34.88 7.89
CA LEU A 376 -1.43 34.02 9.07
C LEU A 376 -2.77 33.27 9.04
N GLY A 377 -3.52 33.36 7.93
CA GLY A 377 -4.75 32.59 7.77
C GLY A 377 -4.47 31.18 7.27
N MET A 378 -5.29 30.23 7.69
CA MET A 378 -5.36 28.90 7.12
C MET A 378 -6.35 28.89 5.94
N GLY A 379 -6.16 27.97 5.00
CA GLY A 379 -7.19 27.73 4.00
C GLY A 379 -8.45 27.20 4.67
N ILE A 380 -8.29 26.09 5.40
CA ILE A 380 -9.34 25.46 6.19
C ILE A 380 -8.82 25.17 7.60
N LEU A 381 -9.57 25.61 8.61
CA LEU A 381 -9.39 25.24 10.01
C LEU A 381 -10.64 24.51 10.53
N SER A 382 -10.53 23.21 10.77
CA SER A 382 -11.47 22.48 11.65
C SER A 382 -10.85 22.42 13.04
N ALA A 383 -11.38 23.23 13.95
CA ALA A 383 -10.82 23.45 15.28
C ALA A 383 -10.94 22.19 16.17
N SER A 384 -10.21 22.16 17.29
CA SER A 384 -10.14 21.00 18.17
C SER A 384 -11.46 20.62 18.85
N ASN A 385 -12.46 21.48 18.74
CA ASN A 385 -13.81 21.27 19.23
C ASN A 385 -14.86 21.25 18.11
N ALA A 386 -14.47 21.17 16.84
CA ALA A 386 -15.39 21.04 15.70
C ALA A 386 -16.16 19.72 15.73
N GLY A 387 -17.28 19.64 15.01
CA GLY A 387 -17.97 18.38 14.73
C GLY A 387 -17.35 17.64 13.55
N ASP A 388 -18.11 16.70 13.00
CA ASP A 388 -17.64 15.82 11.93
C ASP A 388 -17.66 16.48 10.54
N ILE A 389 -16.78 16.00 9.66
CA ILE A 389 -16.78 16.27 8.22
C ILE A 389 -16.89 14.91 7.53
N ARG A 390 -18.11 14.48 7.21
CA ARG A 390 -18.37 13.05 6.97
C ARG A 390 -19.37 12.76 5.87
N THR A 391 -19.30 11.53 5.37
CA THR A 391 -20.38 10.90 4.61
C THR A 391 -21.05 9.84 5.48
N ASN A 392 -22.38 9.72 5.41
CA ASN A 392 -23.11 8.62 6.08
C ASN A 392 -23.00 7.32 5.28
N ASP A 393 -22.96 7.43 3.95
CA ASP A 393 -22.98 6.31 3.00
C ASP A 393 -21.85 6.46 1.96
N ALA A 394 -22.09 6.11 0.69
CA ALA A 394 -21.07 5.91 -0.35
C ALA A 394 -20.46 7.20 -0.95
N GLY A 395 -20.77 8.36 -0.36
CA GLY A 395 -20.30 9.65 -0.84
C GLY A 395 -18.78 9.82 -0.85
N THR A 396 -18.31 10.92 -1.45
CA THR A 396 -16.88 11.26 -1.50
C THR A 396 -16.60 12.59 -0.80
N ILE A 397 -15.39 12.76 -0.28
CA ILE A 397 -14.94 14.00 0.37
C ILE A 397 -13.71 14.55 -0.33
N PHE A 398 -13.79 15.82 -0.69
CA PHE A 398 -12.69 16.60 -1.24
C PHE A 398 -12.47 17.85 -0.39
N ILE A 399 -11.33 17.92 0.28
CA ILE A 399 -10.92 19.07 1.10
C ILE A 399 -9.67 19.66 0.46
N THR A 400 -9.75 20.92 0.07
CA THR A 400 -8.64 21.66 -0.52
C THR A 400 -8.41 22.96 0.25
N GLY A 401 -7.14 23.25 0.57
CA GLY A 401 -6.80 24.43 1.35
C GLY A 401 -5.55 25.13 0.84
N SER A 402 -5.59 26.46 0.80
CA SER A 402 -4.43 27.31 0.52
C SER A 402 -4.15 28.24 1.69
N GLY A 403 -3.03 28.00 2.38
CA GLY A 403 -2.48 28.90 3.40
C GLY A 403 -1.49 29.88 2.77
N VAL A 404 -0.90 30.77 3.57
CA VAL A 404 0.25 31.59 3.14
C VAL A 404 1.51 31.32 3.97
N ASN A 405 1.47 31.50 5.29
CA ASN A 405 2.52 31.04 6.24
C ASN A 405 1.90 30.27 7.43
N ALA A 406 0.81 29.58 7.15
CA ALA A 406 0.08 28.72 8.08
C ALA A 406 -0.38 27.49 7.29
N PRO A 407 -0.82 26.40 7.96
CA PRO A 407 -1.35 25.23 7.27
C PRO A 407 -2.40 25.61 6.24
N GLY A 408 -2.35 25.01 5.05
CA GLY A 408 -3.43 25.16 4.08
C GLY A 408 -4.68 24.44 4.56
N VAL A 409 -4.51 23.28 5.19
CA VAL A 409 -5.58 22.54 5.88
C VAL A 409 -5.09 22.10 7.25
N ALA A 410 -5.86 22.38 8.29
CA ALA A 410 -5.66 21.86 9.64
C ALA A 410 -6.97 21.28 10.20
N LEU A 411 -7.00 19.96 10.40
CA LEU A 411 -8.13 19.22 10.97
C LEU A 411 -7.75 18.73 12.36
N THR A 412 -8.09 19.51 13.39
CA THR A 412 -7.45 19.44 14.72
C THR A 412 -8.27 18.75 15.82
N ASN A 413 -9.51 18.35 15.53
CA ASN A 413 -10.29 17.58 16.51
C ASN A 413 -9.98 16.08 16.39
N SER A 414 -9.23 15.54 17.35
CA SER A 414 -8.86 14.12 17.40
C SER A 414 -10.00 13.14 17.68
N SER A 415 -11.19 13.65 17.97
CA SER A 415 -12.41 12.86 18.19
C SER A 415 -13.44 13.01 17.07
N ALA A 416 -13.28 14.01 16.20
CA ALA A 416 -14.15 14.20 15.06
C ALA A 416 -13.81 13.21 13.95
N ALA A 417 -14.85 12.69 13.29
CA ALA A 417 -14.73 11.87 12.12
C ALA A 417 -14.46 12.74 10.88
N LEU A 418 -13.42 12.38 10.14
CA LEU A 418 -13.26 12.72 8.73
C LEU A 418 -13.58 11.46 7.91
N GLY A 419 -14.51 11.57 6.96
CA GLY A 419 -14.90 10.41 6.15
C GLY A 419 -16.07 9.63 6.73
N GLY A 420 -16.01 8.31 6.66
CA GLY A 420 -17.06 7.44 7.13
C GLY A 420 -16.78 5.99 6.78
N LEU A 421 -17.44 5.05 7.46
CA LEU A 421 -17.26 3.61 7.20
C LEU A 421 -17.49 3.24 5.73
N TYR A 422 -18.38 3.95 5.04
CA TYR A 422 -18.75 3.68 3.66
C TYR A 422 -18.24 4.72 2.67
N ALA A 423 -17.46 5.72 3.11
CA ALA A 423 -16.99 6.78 2.23
C ALA A 423 -16.17 6.19 1.08
N GLY A 424 -16.55 6.49 -0.16
CA GLY A 424 -15.92 5.91 -1.35
C GLY A 424 -14.54 6.49 -1.65
N LEU A 425 -14.26 7.71 -1.19
CA LEU A 425 -12.98 8.39 -1.33
C LEU A 425 -12.89 9.54 -0.32
N VAL A 426 -11.73 9.69 0.33
CA VAL A 426 -11.40 10.87 1.12
C VAL A 426 -10.10 11.47 0.59
N THR A 427 -10.17 12.69 0.08
CA THR A 427 -8.99 13.46 -0.36
C THR A 427 -8.86 14.73 0.47
N VAL A 428 -7.67 14.93 1.06
CA VAL A 428 -7.30 16.18 1.73
C VAL A 428 -6.00 16.70 1.12
N GLN A 429 -6.07 17.88 0.55
CA GLN A 429 -4.96 18.50 -0.15
C GLN A 429 -4.69 19.92 0.37
N SER A 430 -3.44 20.16 0.75
CA SER A 430 -2.93 21.52 1.00
C SER A 430 -2.14 22.01 -0.21
N SER A 431 -2.26 23.29 -0.56
CA SER A 431 -1.55 23.92 -1.67
C SER A 431 -0.50 24.91 -1.16
N GLY A 432 0.76 24.64 -1.50
CA GLY A 432 1.92 25.48 -1.17
C GLY A 432 2.28 25.56 0.31
N ASN A 433 1.56 24.88 1.21
CA ASN A 433 1.70 25.00 2.67
C ASN A 433 1.38 23.69 3.39
N HIS A 434 1.51 23.66 4.71
CA HIS A 434 1.47 22.41 5.49
C HIS A 434 0.06 21.80 5.52
N LEU A 435 -0.03 20.49 5.72
CA LEU A 435 -1.23 19.72 5.99
C LEU A 435 -1.14 19.12 7.40
N VAL A 436 -2.18 19.31 8.23
CA VAL A 436 -2.26 18.73 9.58
C VAL A 436 -3.56 17.93 9.74
N ILE A 437 -3.43 16.64 10.05
CA ILE A 437 -4.53 15.70 10.25
C ILE A 437 -4.43 15.09 11.67
N GLN A 438 -5.20 15.63 12.61
CA GLN A 438 -5.40 15.04 13.93
C GLN A 438 -6.72 14.25 14.02
N SER A 439 -7.66 14.52 13.12
CA SER A 439 -8.97 13.84 13.05
C SER A 439 -8.87 12.35 12.74
N VAL A 440 -9.85 11.58 13.21
CA VAL A 440 -10.00 10.16 12.85
C VAL A 440 -10.46 10.08 11.42
N THR A 441 -9.62 9.58 10.52
CA THR A 441 -9.90 9.53 9.09
C THR A 441 -10.26 8.12 8.65
N THR A 442 -11.44 7.93 8.08
CA THR A 442 -11.91 6.60 7.65
C THR A 442 -12.57 6.62 6.28
N ALA A 443 -12.38 5.57 5.50
CA ALA A 443 -13.06 5.38 4.22
C ALA A 443 -13.19 3.89 3.88
N GLU A 444 -14.25 3.51 3.16
CA GLU A 444 -14.27 2.20 2.50
C GLU A 444 -13.31 2.20 1.32
N GLY A 445 -13.26 3.28 0.54
CA GLY A 445 -12.31 3.41 -0.57
C GLY A 445 -11.00 4.09 -0.18
N ASN A 446 -10.41 4.78 -1.15
CA ASN A 446 -9.06 5.31 -1.01
C ASN A 446 -9.01 6.53 -0.08
N ILE A 447 -7.87 6.72 0.57
CA ILE A 447 -7.56 7.91 1.37
C ILE A 447 -6.30 8.56 0.79
N LEU A 448 -6.39 9.84 0.43
CA LEU A 448 -5.28 10.62 -0.11
C LEU A 448 -5.05 11.87 0.75
N LEU A 449 -3.89 11.97 1.40
CA LEU A 449 -3.49 13.07 2.27
C LEU A 449 -2.21 13.71 1.74
N VAL A 450 -2.29 14.87 1.10
CA VAL A 450 -1.13 15.42 0.38
C VAL A 450 -0.90 16.91 0.61
N SER A 451 0.37 17.26 0.70
CA SER A 451 0.89 18.63 0.64
C SER A 451 2.17 18.64 -0.20
N PRO A 452 2.48 19.73 -0.94
CA PRO A 452 3.82 19.91 -1.52
C PRO A 452 4.87 20.35 -0.47
N ALA A 453 4.46 20.68 0.75
CA ALA A 453 5.32 21.09 1.86
C ALA A 453 5.32 19.99 2.95
N GLU A 454 4.99 20.31 4.20
CA GLU A 454 4.93 19.31 5.27
C GLU A 454 3.53 18.67 5.39
N THR A 455 3.50 17.37 5.69
CA THR A 455 2.28 16.64 6.02
C THR A 455 2.43 15.96 7.39
N HIS A 456 1.59 16.36 8.34
CA HIS A 456 1.54 15.82 9.70
C HIS A 456 0.27 14.98 9.88
N VAL A 457 0.43 13.68 10.05
CA VAL A 457 -0.67 12.73 10.34
C VAL A 457 -0.53 12.26 11.79
N GLU A 458 -1.27 12.90 12.67
CA GLU A 458 -1.31 12.62 14.12
C GLU A 458 -2.52 11.75 14.51
N GLY A 459 -3.62 11.87 13.77
CA GLY A 459 -4.83 11.08 13.93
C GLY A 459 -4.73 9.69 13.32
N SER A 460 -5.60 8.77 13.74
CA SER A 460 -5.69 7.44 13.10
C SER A 460 -6.29 7.54 11.70
N VAL A 461 -5.69 6.85 10.75
CA VAL A 461 -6.16 6.74 9.36
C VAL A 461 -6.45 5.27 9.05
N THR A 462 -7.66 4.97 8.59
CA THR A 462 -8.05 3.60 8.23
C THR A 462 -8.85 3.56 6.94
N SER A 463 -8.29 2.95 5.90
CA SER A 463 -9.07 2.51 4.75
C SER A 463 -9.50 1.05 4.93
N TYR A 464 -10.80 0.79 4.78
CA TYR A 464 -11.38 -0.56 4.95
C TYR A 464 -11.29 -1.40 3.68
N GLY A 465 -11.26 -0.78 2.50
CA GLY A 465 -11.29 -1.47 1.21
C GLY A 465 -10.36 -0.91 0.14
N GLY A 466 -9.66 0.20 0.39
CA GLY A 466 -8.79 0.85 -0.59
C GLY A 466 -7.39 1.20 -0.07
N ASP A 467 -6.67 1.99 -0.85
CA ASP A 467 -5.29 2.39 -0.55
C ASP A 467 -5.24 3.61 0.36
N VAL A 468 -4.14 3.76 1.09
CA VAL A 468 -3.82 5.00 1.79
C VAL A 468 -2.56 5.62 1.18
N THR A 469 -2.67 6.84 0.67
CA THR A 469 -1.54 7.61 0.16
C THR A 469 -1.31 8.84 1.02
N VAL A 470 -0.08 9.01 1.53
CA VAL A 470 0.35 10.21 2.26
C VAL A 470 1.52 10.86 1.52
N GLY A 471 1.43 12.16 1.24
CA GLY A 471 2.44 12.88 0.46
C GLY A 471 2.87 14.20 1.09
N GLY A 472 4.17 14.50 1.05
CA GLY A 472 4.77 15.71 1.61
C GLY A 472 6.26 15.78 1.28
N ASN A 473 6.86 16.96 1.16
CA ASN A 473 8.33 17.08 1.18
C ASN A 473 8.91 16.64 2.53
N HIS A 474 8.15 16.83 3.62
CA HIS A 474 8.40 16.19 4.92
C HIS A 474 7.11 15.56 5.41
N VAL A 475 7.12 14.27 5.67
CA VAL A 475 5.96 13.51 6.14
C VAL A 475 6.21 13.03 7.57
N PHE A 476 5.29 13.34 8.49
CA PHE A 476 5.30 12.88 9.87
C PHE A 476 4.10 11.95 10.10
N LEU A 477 4.36 10.69 10.44
CA LEU A 477 3.34 9.65 10.68
C LEU A 477 3.34 9.27 12.16
N ASP A 478 2.64 10.06 12.97
CA ASP A 478 2.50 9.87 14.42
C ASP A 478 1.24 9.05 14.78
N GLY A 479 0.22 9.13 13.94
CA GLY A 479 -1.00 8.34 14.05
C GLY A 479 -0.85 6.92 13.48
N GLN A 480 -1.71 5.99 13.91
CA GLN A 480 -1.78 4.67 13.26
C GLN A 480 -2.37 4.79 11.86
N ILE A 481 -1.74 4.15 10.89
CA ILE A 481 -2.21 4.14 9.50
C ILE A 481 -2.42 2.70 9.06
N GLN A 482 -3.62 2.43 8.57
CA GLN A 482 -4.05 1.09 8.19
C GLN A 482 -4.78 1.09 6.86
N SER A 483 -4.39 0.18 5.96
CA SER A 483 -5.21 -0.27 4.84
C SER A 483 -5.52 -1.75 5.04
N ASN A 484 -6.81 -2.07 5.16
CA ASN A 484 -7.26 -3.45 5.43
C ASN A 484 -7.18 -4.37 4.21
N LEU A 485 -7.33 -3.81 3.00
CA LEU A 485 -7.37 -4.57 1.76
C LEU A 485 -6.38 -4.12 0.70
N GLY A 486 -5.83 -2.90 0.79
CA GLY A 486 -4.91 -2.34 -0.20
C GLY A 486 -3.51 -2.06 0.36
N GLU A 487 -2.83 -1.12 -0.29
CA GLU A 487 -1.46 -0.70 0.00
C GLU A 487 -1.42 0.60 0.82
N ILE A 488 -0.29 0.85 1.48
CA ILE A 488 0.06 2.18 1.99
C ILE A 488 1.22 2.73 1.18
N THR A 489 1.00 3.86 0.50
CA THR A 489 2.05 4.60 -0.19
C THR A 489 2.39 5.88 0.57
N VAL A 490 3.68 6.08 0.86
CA VAL A 490 4.20 7.33 1.43
C VAL A 490 5.20 7.93 0.45
N GLN A 491 4.90 9.12 -0.05
CA GLN A 491 5.66 9.74 -1.13
C GLN A 491 6.19 11.12 -0.75
N ILE A 492 7.43 11.38 -1.13
CA ILE A 492 8.00 12.71 -1.11
C ILE A 492 7.44 13.48 -2.32
N ALA A 493 6.65 14.52 -2.04
CA ALA A 493 5.83 15.21 -3.04
C ALA A 493 6.62 16.33 -3.78
N ASP A 494 7.77 15.99 -4.37
CA ASP A 494 8.73 16.93 -4.97
C ASP A 494 8.80 16.85 -6.51
N PHE A 495 7.69 16.50 -7.18
CA PHE A 495 7.55 16.14 -8.61
C PHE A 495 8.40 16.91 -9.66
N GLU A 496 8.87 18.14 -9.39
CA GLU A 496 9.76 18.91 -10.28
C GLU A 496 10.98 19.57 -9.61
N SER A 497 11.20 19.41 -8.30
CA SER A 497 12.33 19.98 -7.57
C SER A 497 13.17 18.88 -6.93
N ALA A 498 14.49 18.86 -7.18
CA ALA A 498 15.43 17.92 -6.56
C ALA A 498 15.69 18.27 -5.08
N THR A 499 14.64 18.35 -4.26
CA THR A 499 14.70 18.69 -2.84
C THR A 499 14.64 17.43 -2.02
N ASN A 500 15.63 17.24 -1.15
CA ASN A 500 15.67 16.09 -0.25
C ASN A 500 14.48 16.14 0.72
N GLY A 501 13.71 15.07 0.75
CA GLY A 501 12.60 14.87 1.67
C GLY A 501 12.91 13.90 2.80
N ILE A 502 12.03 13.92 3.80
CA ILE A 502 12.11 13.05 4.98
C ILE A 502 10.73 12.46 5.25
N ILE A 503 10.69 11.15 5.45
CA ILE A 503 9.53 10.39 5.93
C ILE A 503 9.87 9.90 7.34
N GLU A 504 9.21 10.48 8.34
CA GLU A 504 9.32 10.08 9.75
C GLU A 504 8.14 9.19 10.13
N VAL A 505 8.45 7.92 10.41
CA VAL A 505 7.46 6.93 10.83
C VAL A 505 7.61 6.70 12.33
N ASN A 506 6.66 7.23 13.11
CA ASN A 506 6.69 7.14 14.57
C ASN A 506 5.64 6.15 15.11
N ASN A 507 4.77 5.63 14.25
CA ASN A 507 3.75 4.65 14.58
C ASN A 507 3.67 3.51 13.55
N LEU A 508 2.95 2.45 13.92
CA LEU A 508 2.83 1.25 13.09
C LEU A 508 2.01 1.53 11.83
N LEU A 509 2.56 1.14 10.68
CA LEU A 509 1.86 1.09 9.39
C LEU A 509 1.40 -0.34 9.14
N GLN A 510 0.13 -0.53 8.78
CA GLN A 510 -0.44 -1.85 8.49
C GLN A 510 -1.11 -1.85 7.12
N ALA A 511 -0.53 -2.54 6.16
CA ALA A 511 -1.11 -2.74 4.84
C ALA A 511 -1.24 -4.24 4.57
N LYS A 512 -2.27 -4.63 3.82
CA LYS A 512 -2.43 -6.01 3.39
C LYS A 512 -1.63 -6.32 2.12
N GLU A 513 -1.63 -5.40 1.16
CA GLU A 513 -0.97 -5.62 -0.14
C GLU A 513 0.49 -5.17 -0.16
N GLY A 514 0.87 -4.16 0.63
CA GLY A 514 2.28 -3.74 0.72
C GLY A 514 2.47 -2.33 1.30
N LEU A 515 3.71 -2.01 1.65
CA LEU A 515 4.15 -0.66 2.01
C LEU A 515 5.05 -0.14 0.89
N ASN A 516 4.79 1.07 0.38
CA ASN A 516 5.58 1.67 -0.70
C ASN A 516 6.08 3.04 -0.27
N PHE A 517 7.40 3.24 -0.27
CA PHE A 517 8.05 4.52 0.01
C PHE A 517 8.70 5.06 -1.25
N ASN A 518 8.36 6.30 -1.61
CA ASN A 518 8.89 6.94 -2.80
C ASN A 518 9.59 8.26 -2.45
N GLY A 519 10.89 8.35 -2.74
CA GLY A 519 11.70 9.55 -2.50
C GLY A 519 11.55 10.65 -3.54
N GLY A 520 10.87 10.39 -4.65
CA GLY A 520 10.69 11.40 -5.69
C GLY A 520 11.97 11.66 -6.48
N ALA A 521 12.26 12.93 -6.79
CA ALA A 521 13.39 13.35 -7.63
C ALA A 521 14.60 13.86 -6.83
N GLY A 522 14.47 13.97 -5.51
CA GLY A 522 15.51 14.33 -4.57
C GLY A 522 16.75 13.44 -4.62
N MET A 523 17.80 13.90 -3.94
CA MET A 523 18.97 13.07 -3.66
C MET A 523 19.20 13.08 -2.16
N ASN A 524 19.32 11.93 -1.52
CA ASN A 524 19.43 11.75 -0.06
C ASN A 524 18.08 11.78 0.67
N ASP A 525 17.05 11.22 0.05
CA ASP A 525 15.74 11.02 0.68
C ASP A 525 15.84 9.99 1.80
N ILE A 526 15.12 10.25 2.90
CA ILE A 526 15.25 9.50 4.14
C ILE A 526 13.90 8.92 4.55
N VAL A 527 13.85 7.61 4.76
CA VAL A 527 12.84 6.96 5.60
C VAL A 527 13.45 6.67 6.96
N THR A 528 12.84 7.17 8.04
CA THR A 528 13.35 6.99 9.40
C THR A 528 12.28 6.54 10.38
N TYR A 529 12.59 5.46 11.08
CA TYR A 529 11.83 4.90 12.20
C TYR A 529 12.47 5.26 13.56
N ALA A 530 13.38 6.23 13.60
CA ALA A 530 14.10 6.57 14.83
C ALA A 530 13.19 6.99 16.01
N GLY A 531 12.00 7.53 15.74
CA GLY A 531 11.00 7.88 16.76
C GLY A 531 9.98 6.76 17.06
N TYR A 532 10.00 5.66 16.31
CA TYR A 532 9.12 4.52 16.53
C TYR A 532 9.57 3.68 17.74
N ASN A 533 8.62 3.40 18.64
CA ASN A 533 8.86 2.68 19.90
C ASN A 533 8.06 1.36 20.00
N GLY A 534 7.58 0.82 18.87
CA GLY A 534 6.80 -0.42 18.81
C GLY A 534 7.64 -1.70 18.70
N PRO A 535 7.02 -2.85 18.36
CA PRO A 535 7.73 -4.11 18.10
C PRO A 535 8.67 -4.01 16.88
N PRO A 536 9.67 -4.90 16.75
CA PRO A 536 10.63 -4.87 15.65
C PRO A 536 9.97 -4.79 14.27
N VAL A 537 10.59 -4.02 13.38
CA VAL A 537 10.11 -3.82 12.01
C VAL A 537 10.84 -4.75 11.06
N THR A 538 10.08 -5.30 10.11
CA THR A 538 10.63 -5.94 8.92
C THR A 538 10.46 -5.00 7.74
N PHE A 539 11.53 -4.76 7.01
CA PHE A 539 11.55 -3.85 5.87
C PHE A 539 12.04 -4.58 4.63
N PHE A 540 11.32 -4.50 3.51
CA PHE A 540 11.74 -5.10 2.25
C PHE A 540 12.39 -4.04 1.35
N HIS A 541 13.50 -4.37 0.71
CA HIS A 541 14.17 -3.46 -0.22
C HIS A 541 13.23 -2.98 -1.34
N ASP A 542 12.34 -3.85 -1.81
CA ASP A 542 11.42 -3.55 -2.93
C ASP A 542 10.34 -2.52 -2.56
N ASP A 543 10.14 -2.26 -1.26
CA ASP A 543 9.27 -1.19 -0.74
C ASP A 543 9.92 0.20 -0.92
N LEU A 544 11.21 0.28 -1.29
CA LEU A 544 11.96 1.53 -1.48
C LEU A 544 12.11 1.88 -2.96
N SER A 545 11.58 3.03 -3.35
CA SER A 545 11.82 3.65 -4.64
C SER A 545 12.45 5.02 -4.45
N ASN A 546 13.62 5.26 -5.06
CA ASN A 546 14.38 6.51 -4.94
C ASN A 546 14.65 6.96 -3.50
N ILE A 547 14.82 6.03 -2.56
CA ILE A 547 15.20 6.32 -1.17
C ILE A 547 16.67 5.99 -0.99
N GLU A 548 17.50 6.96 -0.62
CA GLU A 548 18.93 6.70 -0.40
C GLU A 548 19.26 6.29 1.04
N ARG A 549 18.37 6.54 2.00
CA ARG A 549 18.65 6.30 3.43
C ARG A 549 17.46 5.70 4.15
N LEU A 550 17.70 4.57 4.79
CA LEU A 550 16.76 3.91 5.69
C LEU A 550 17.36 3.86 7.10
N VAL A 551 16.62 4.36 8.09
CA VAL A 551 17.01 4.33 9.50
C VAL A 551 15.97 3.52 10.28
N GLY A 552 16.40 2.40 10.86
CA GLY A 552 15.55 1.56 11.70
C GLY A 552 15.30 2.15 13.09
N PRO A 553 14.37 1.55 13.84
CA PRO A 553 14.14 1.83 15.26
C PRO A 553 15.41 1.79 16.12
N SER A 554 15.31 2.31 17.35
CA SER A 554 16.40 2.20 18.33
C SER A 554 16.34 0.91 19.17
N ALA A 555 15.18 0.25 19.18
CA ALA A 555 15.00 -1.03 19.82
C ALA A 555 15.54 -2.15 18.90
N PRO A 556 16.28 -3.13 19.43
CA PRO A 556 16.91 -4.14 18.59
C PRO A 556 15.90 -5.18 18.10
N GLY A 557 16.28 -5.87 17.02
CA GLY A 557 15.57 -7.03 16.48
C GLY A 557 15.00 -6.79 15.09
N ASP A 558 15.29 -5.65 14.48
CA ASP A 558 14.74 -5.27 13.17
C ASP A 558 15.37 -6.13 12.06
N LEU A 559 14.58 -6.40 11.02
CA LEU A 559 14.97 -7.24 9.89
C LEU A 559 14.90 -6.46 8.59
N PHE A 560 16.03 -6.39 7.89
CA PHE A 560 16.07 -5.92 6.51
C PHE A 560 16.06 -7.13 5.57
N VAL A 561 15.15 -7.13 4.60
CA VAL A 561 15.06 -8.14 3.54
C VAL A 561 15.53 -7.53 2.23
N GLY A 562 16.51 -8.18 1.61
CA GLY A 562 17.17 -7.77 0.39
C GLY A 562 16.34 -7.86 -0.89
N PRO A 563 16.89 -7.36 -2.00
CA PRO A 563 16.27 -7.48 -3.31
C PRO A 563 16.20 -8.94 -3.77
N GLN A 564 15.27 -9.22 -4.69
CA GLN A 564 15.14 -10.55 -5.30
C GLN A 564 16.32 -10.94 -6.22
N SER A 565 17.09 -9.96 -6.68
CA SER A 565 18.25 -10.14 -7.55
C SER A 565 19.56 -10.07 -6.78
N ALA A 566 20.60 -10.75 -7.28
CA ALA A 566 21.96 -10.66 -6.74
C ALA A 566 22.40 -9.21 -6.46
N ALA A 567 22.89 -8.98 -5.25
CA ALA A 567 23.25 -7.67 -4.73
C ALA A 567 24.58 -7.68 -3.96
N ASN A 568 25.15 -6.49 -3.83
CA ASN A 568 26.36 -6.28 -3.03
C ASN A 568 25.98 -5.57 -1.73
N TYR A 569 26.29 -6.21 -0.60
CA TYR A 569 26.14 -5.65 0.73
C TYR A 569 27.49 -5.11 1.20
N ALA A 570 27.54 -3.84 1.56
CA ALA A 570 28.74 -3.21 2.10
C ALA A 570 28.57 -2.86 3.58
N PHE A 571 28.95 -3.76 4.49
CA PHE A 571 28.92 -3.52 5.94
C PHE A 571 30.04 -2.55 6.33
N SER A 572 29.65 -1.38 6.82
CA SER A 572 30.56 -0.24 7.02
C SER A 572 30.65 0.24 8.48
N GLY A 573 29.72 -0.18 9.33
CA GLY A 573 29.69 0.09 10.76
C GLY A 573 28.80 -0.93 11.48
N PRO A 574 28.63 -0.80 12.81
CA PRO A 574 27.63 -1.56 13.56
C PRO A 574 26.23 -1.32 13.01
N ASP A 575 25.53 -2.40 12.68
CA ASP A 575 24.15 -2.41 12.19
C ASP A 575 23.95 -1.43 11.02
N THR A 576 25.00 -1.26 10.20
CA THR A 576 25.08 -0.27 9.13
C THR A 576 25.68 -0.86 7.87
N PHE A 577 24.91 -0.83 6.79
CA PHE A 577 25.33 -1.36 5.48
C PHE A 577 24.74 -0.55 4.33
N THR A 578 25.18 -0.86 3.11
CA THR A 578 24.62 -0.29 1.88
C THR A 578 24.34 -1.40 0.89
N VAL A 579 23.17 -1.36 0.27
CA VAL A 579 22.68 -2.33 -0.72
C VAL A 579 21.75 -1.59 -1.70
N GLY A 580 21.83 -1.90 -3.00
CA GLY A 580 20.95 -1.28 -4.00
C GLY A 580 21.06 0.25 -4.14
N GLY A 581 22.08 0.87 -3.56
CA GLY A 581 22.20 2.34 -3.46
C GLY A 581 21.61 2.93 -2.16
N VAL A 582 20.89 2.13 -1.38
CA VAL A 582 20.30 2.52 -0.09
C VAL A 582 21.29 2.29 1.03
N LYS A 583 21.55 3.32 1.84
CA LYS A 583 22.26 3.19 3.11
C LYS A 583 21.29 2.86 4.23
N VAL A 584 21.47 1.69 4.84
CA VAL A 584 20.64 1.17 5.92
C VAL A 584 21.41 1.27 7.25
N THR A 585 20.75 1.74 8.31
CA THR A 585 21.31 1.85 9.67
C THR A 585 20.29 1.38 10.72
N ASN A 586 20.77 0.82 11.82
CA ASN A 586 19.95 0.26 12.92
C ASN A 586 19.05 -0.88 12.45
N PHE A 587 19.61 -1.82 11.70
CA PHE A 587 18.97 -3.10 11.42
C PHE A 587 19.92 -4.20 11.86
N GLU A 588 19.53 -4.92 12.91
CA GLU A 588 20.40 -5.93 13.52
C GLU A 588 20.40 -7.24 12.73
N ASN A 589 19.34 -7.52 11.97
CA ASN A 589 19.21 -8.72 11.16
C ASN A 589 19.08 -8.38 9.67
N VAL A 590 19.70 -9.20 8.83
CA VAL A 590 19.62 -9.09 7.37
C VAL A 590 19.29 -10.46 6.80
N ASN A 591 18.30 -10.51 5.90
CA ASN A 591 18.16 -11.56 4.90
C ASN A 591 18.56 -10.94 3.55
N ALA A 592 19.57 -11.49 2.87
CA ALA A 592 20.13 -10.88 1.65
C ALA A 592 19.26 -11.10 0.39
N GLY A 593 18.35 -12.07 0.45
CA GLY A 593 17.44 -12.42 -0.64
C GLY A 593 17.79 -13.77 -1.29
N PRO A 594 17.16 -14.11 -2.43
CA PRO A 594 17.43 -15.34 -3.18
C PRO A 594 18.50 -15.16 -4.28
N GLY A 595 19.18 -14.02 -4.33
CA GLY A 595 20.24 -13.71 -5.28
C GLY A 595 21.59 -14.31 -4.85
N SER A 596 22.54 -14.46 -5.78
CA SER A 596 23.93 -14.78 -5.38
C SER A 596 24.64 -13.51 -4.94
N ASP A 597 24.65 -13.27 -3.64
CA ASP A 597 25.01 -12.02 -3.01
C ASP A 597 26.49 -11.97 -2.60
N ILE A 598 27.06 -10.77 -2.61
CA ILE A 598 28.42 -10.52 -2.13
C ILE A 598 28.36 -9.61 -0.91
N LEU A 599 28.74 -10.18 0.23
CA LEU A 599 28.66 -9.57 1.55
C LEU A 599 30.06 -9.10 1.97
N ILE A 600 30.35 -7.82 1.73
CA ILE A 600 31.66 -7.20 1.95
C ILE A 600 31.71 -6.56 3.33
N THR A 601 32.64 -7.02 4.17
CA THR A 601 32.79 -6.54 5.54
C THR A 601 34.03 -5.66 5.70
N ALA A 602 33.84 -4.38 6.02
CA ALA A 602 34.93 -3.45 6.34
C ALA A 602 35.37 -3.56 7.81
N ALA A 603 36.43 -2.85 8.20
CA ALA A 603 37.07 -2.97 9.53
C ALA A 603 36.16 -2.78 10.76
N ASN A 604 35.02 -2.09 10.61
CA ASN A 604 34.01 -1.93 11.66
C ASN A 604 32.62 -2.43 11.23
N GLY A 605 32.53 -3.13 10.09
CA GLY A 605 31.27 -3.71 9.62
C GLY A 605 30.86 -4.85 10.53
N SER A 606 29.66 -4.75 11.11
CA SER A 606 29.11 -5.81 11.93
C SER A 606 27.59 -5.75 11.96
N LEU A 607 26.95 -6.91 12.14
CA LEU A 607 25.57 -7.01 12.59
C LEU A 607 25.54 -7.61 13.98
N THR A 608 24.82 -6.97 14.90
CA THR A 608 24.62 -7.51 16.24
C THR A 608 23.69 -8.72 16.25
N GLY A 609 22.83 -8.86 15.24
CA GLY A 609 21.95 -10.00 15.00
C GLY A 609 22.45 -10.98 13.93
N GLN A 610 21.51 -11.59 13.21
CA GLN A 610 21.77 -12.63 12.20
C GLN A 610 22.01 -12.05 10.81
N LEU A 611 22.99 -12.62 10.11
CA LEU A 611 23.15 -12.47 8.67
C LEU A 611 22.71 -13.76 7.97
N ASP A 612 21.55 -13.74 7.32
CA ASP A 612 21.09 -14.78 6.43
C ASP A 612 21.35 -14.34 5.00
N ALA A 613 22.20 -15.05 4.26
CA ALA A 613 22.41 -14.77 2.85
C ALA A 613 21.25 -15.26 1.96
N GLY A 614 20.33 -16.04 2.52
CA GLY A 614 19.16 -16.54 1.82
C GLY A 614 19.52 -17.68 0.86
N GLY A 615 19.06 -17.58 -0.38
CA GLY A 615 19.33 -18.60 -1.41
C GLY A 615 20.23 -18.04 -2.48
N GLY A 616 21.01 -18.89 -3.15
CA GLY A 616 22.00 -18.38 -4.11
C GLY A 616 23.32 -19.12 -3.95
N PHE A 617 24.38 -18.54 -4.51
CA PHE A 617 25.74 -18.91 -4.16
C PHE A 617 26.40 -17.67 -3.55
N ASP A 618 26.40 -17.60 -2.24
CA ASP A 618 26.63 -16.37 -1.51
C ASP A 618 28.07 -16.29 -0.98
N THR A 619 28.64 -15.09 -1.06
CA THR A 619 30.04 -14.86 -0.71
C THR A 619 30.18 -13.89 0.46
N LEU A 620 30.68 -14.37 1.59
CA LEU A 620 31.14 -13.53 2.70
C LEU A 620 32.61 -13.13 2.52
N ASN A 621 32.86 -11.83 2.32
CA ASN A 621 34.15 -11.29 1.90
C ASN A 621 34.75 -10.34 2.94
N TYR A 622 35.82 -10.79 3.60
CA TYR A 622 36.59 -10.03 4.59
C TYR A 622 37.84 -9.34 4.05
N SER A 623 38.05 -9.27 2.74
CA SER A 623 39.23 -8.64 2.11
C SER A 623 39.47 -7.19 2.55
N ARG A 624 38.45 -6.51 3.11
CA ARG A 624 38.49 -5.12 3.61
C ARG A 624 38.44 -5.00 5.14
N PHE A 625 38.47 -6.10 5.89
CA PHE A 625 38.33 -6.10 7.35
C PHE A 625 39.58 -5.61 8.09
N GLY A 626 40.78 -5.93 7.57
CA GLY A 626 42.06 -5.40 8.10
C GLY A 626 42.56 -6.01 9.41
N GLY A 627 41.81 -6.92 10.04
CA GLY A 627 42.20 -7.74 11.19
C GLY A 627 41.91 -9.23 10.97
N PRO A 628 42.35 -10.13 11.87
CA PRO A 628 42.09 -11.56 11.72
C PRO A 628 40.61 -11.89 11.86
N VAL A 629 40.13 -12.81 11.04
CA VAL A 629 38.75 -13.31 11.03
C VAL A 629 38.69 -14.81 11.33
N THR A 630 37.57 -15.21 11.93
CA THR A 630 37.25 -16.61 12.23
C THR A 630 35.89 -16.93 11.63
N VAL A 631 35.82 -18.04 10.89
CA VAL A 631 34.57 -18.69 10.47
C VAL A 631 34.45 -20.00 11.26
N ASP A 632 33.31 -20.19 11.92
CA ASP A 632 32.98 -21.36 12.74
C ASP A 632 31.70 -21.98 12.21
N VAL A 633 31.86 -22.98 11.34
CA VAL A 633 30.76 -23.62 10.61
C VAL A 633 29.84 -24.38 11.57
N ALA A 634 30.41 -25.08 12.56
CA ALA A 634 29.64 -25.83 13.56
C ALA A 634 28.63 -24.98 14.34
N ASN A 635 28.97 -23.73 14.60
CA ASN A 635 28.16 -22.84 15.43
C ASN A 635 27.45 -21.73 14.63
N TYR A 636 27.55 -21.73 13.30
CA TYR A 636 26.97 -20.70 12.44
C TYR A 636 27.48 -19.30 12.79
N ARG A 637 28.80 -19.13 12.97
CA ARG A 637 29.40 -17.83 13.36
C ARG A 637 30.50 -17.40 12.42
N ALA A 638 30.56 -16.11 12.15
CA ALA A 638 31.71 -15.47 11.54
C ALA A 638 32.02 -14.12 12.23
N THR A 639 33.27 -13.67 12.15
CA THR A 639 33.70 -12.41 12.79
C THR A 639 32.82 -11.23 12.35
N GLY A 640 32.26 -10.49 13.31
CA GLY A 640 31.42 -9.32 13.04
C GLY A 640 29.92 -9.63 12.93
N PHE A 641 29.49 -10.89 12.99
CA PHE A 641 28.07 -11.25 12.92
C PHE A 641 27.64 -12.07 14.14
N GLY A 642 26.42 -11.85 14.63
CA GLY A 642 25.84 -12.63 15.74
C GLY A 642 25.68 -14.11 15.37
N SER A 643 25.11 -14.36 14.18
CA SER A 643 25.12 -15.66 13.50
C SER A 643 25.10 -15.48 11.99
N ILE A 644 25.47 -16.51 11.24
CA ILE A 644 25.44 -16.54 9.77
C ILE A 644 24.67 -17.75 9.24
N LEU A 645 23.91 -17.58 8.16
CA LEU A 645 23.22 -18.65 7.41
C LEU A 645 23.37 -18.42 5.91
N GLY A 646 23.26 -19.51 5.13
CA GLY A 646 23.21 -19.45 3.66
C GLY A 646 24.48 -18.93 2.97
N ILE A 647 25.67 -19.09 3.56
CA ILE A 647 26.93 -18.67 2.94
C ILE A 647 27.69 -19.90 2.43
N GLU A 648 27.92 -19.98 1.12
CA GLU A 648 28.69 -21.05 0.49
C GLU A 648 30.17 -20.71 0.33
N ASN A 649 30.52 -19.43 0.18
CA ASN A 649 31.87 -19.00 -0.14
C ASN A 649 32.43 -17.98 0.86
N PHE A 650 33.62 -18.26 1.39
CA PHE A 650 34.29 -17.40 2.36
C PHE A 650 35.62 -16.88 1.81
N ILE A 651 35.83 -15.57 1.93
CA ILE A 651 37.11 -14.92 1.57
C ILE A 651 37.65 -14.24 2.83
N GLY A 652 38.84 -14.65 3.26
CA GLY A 652 39.54 -14.06 4.40
C GLY A 652 40.04 -12.64 4.14
N SER A 653 40.59 -12.08 5.20
CA SER A 653 41.26 -10.79 5.28
C SER A 653 42.72 -10.87 4.81
N SER A 654 43.47 -9.77 4.99
CA SER A 654 44.93 -9.75 4.81
C SER A 654 45.71 -10.20 6.06
N SER A 655 45.01 -10.60 7.12
CA SER A 655 45.59 -11.13 8.35
C SER A 655 45.54 -12.65 8.35
N ALA A 656 46.13 -13.29 9.37
CA ALA A 656 46.10 -14.74 9.48
C ALA A 656 44.77 -15.23 10.05
N ASP A 657 43.92 -15.77 9.17
CA ASP A 657 42.53 -16.11 9.43
C ASP A 657 42.32 -17.58 9.79
N THR A 658 41.20 -17.89 10.42
CA THR A 658 40.89 -19.25 10.90
C THR A 658 39.55 -19.75 10.34
N PHE A 659 39.58 -20.86 9.63
CA PHE A 659 38.38 -21.59 9.19
C PHE A 659 38.23 -22.84 10.07
N LYS A 660 37.10 -22.96 10.76
CA LYS A 660 36.78 -24.12 11.59
C LYS A 660 35.65 -24.94 10.99
N GLY A 661 35.83 -26.26 10.99
CA GLY A 661 34.86 -27.24 10.52
C GLY A 661 33.62 -27.38 11.41
N GLY A 662 32.81 -28.37 11.07
CA GLY A 662 31.72 -28.91 11.86
C GLY A 662 32.19 -29.66 13.10
N ASN A 663 31.26 -30.25 13.85
CA ASN A 663 31.56 -31.11 15.00
C ASN A 663 31.65 -32.60 14.64
N THR A 664 31.70 -32.90 13.34
CA THR A 664 31.70 -34.25 12.76
C THR A 664 32.87 -34.36 11.80
N ALA A 665 33.22 -35.59 11.40
CA ALA A 665 34.29 -35.83 10.43
C ALA A 665 34.14 -34.97 9.16
N ASP A 666 35.07 -34.03 8.98
CA ASP A 666 35.17 -33.15 7.83
C ASP A 666 36.32 -33.55 6.91
N ILE A 667 36.14 -33.30 5.61
CA ILE A 667 37.21 -33.43 4.62
C ILE A 667 37.54 -32.04 4.08
N PHE A 668 38.69 -31.52 4.51
CA PHE A 668 39.28 -30.29 3.97
C PHE A 668 40.13 -30.64 2.75
N ASN A 669 39.73 -30.17 1.58
CA ASN A 669 40.53 -30.26 0.37
C ASN A 669 41.26 -28.94 0.15
N ILE A 670 42.55 -28.89 0.49
CA ILE A 670 43.41 -27.73 0.28
C ILE A 670 43.99 -27.82 -1.15
N THR A 671 43.43 -27.02 -2.05
CA THR A 671 43.68 -27.11 -3.50
C THR A 671 44.60 -26.00 -4.02
N ALA A 672 44.72 -24.89 -3.29
CA ALA A 672 45.63 -23.78 -3.54
C ALA A 672 46.08 -23.15 -2.21
N ASP A 673 47.09 -22.28 -2.24
CA ASP A 673 47.59 -21.62 -1.03
C ASP A 673 46.46 -20.87 -0.31
N ASN A 674 46.27 -21.19 0.97
CA ASN A 674 45.24 -20.67 1.86
C ASN A 674 43.81 -20.84 1.31
N ALA A 675 43.57 -21.81 0.43
CA ALA A 675 42.29 -21.97 -0.26
C ALA A 675 41.91 -23.44 -0.50
N GLY A 676 40.61 -23.70 -0.52
CA GLY A 676 40.09 -25.05 -0.61
C GLY A 676 38.57 -25.13 -0.43
N ASN A 677 38.10 -26.34 -0.15
CA ASN A 677 36.71 -26.59 0.19
C ASN A 677 36.56 -27.59 1.34
N VAL A 678 35.45 -27.49 2.07
CA VAL A 678 35.00 -28.44 3.09
C VAL A 678 33.51 -28.72 2.84
N GLY A 679 33.19 -29.95 2.46
CA GLY A 679 31.88 -30.27 1.89
C GLY A 679 31.56 -29.36 0.69
N ASN A 680 30.41 -28.68 0.76
CA ASN A 680 29.94 -27.74 -0.26
C ASN A 680 30.46 -26.30 -0.05
N LEU A 681 31.16 -26.02 1.06
CA LEU A 681 31.66 -24.69 1.37
C LEU A 681 33.04 -24.48 0.74
N THR A 682 33.27 -23.31 0.14
CA THR A 682 34.58 -22.89 -0.37
C THR A 682 35.19 -21.82 0.52
N PHE A 683 36.52 -21.86 0.66
CA PHE A 683 37.27 -20.85 1.40
C PHE A 683 38.52 -20.42 0.65
N SER A 684 38.90 -19.15 0.80
CA SER A 684 40.15 -18.59 0.28
C SER A 684 40.71 -17.53 1.22
N SER A 685 42.03 -17.36 1.23
CA SER A 685 42.74 -16.50 2.18
C SER A 685 42.52 -16.91 3.65
N PHE A 686 42.48 -18.23 3.93
CA PHE A 686 42.47 -18.75 5.29
C PHE A 686 43.77 -19.50 5.60
N GLU A 687 44.61 -18.91 6.46
CA GLU A 687 45.92 -19.43 6.81
C GLU A 687 45.85 -20.55 7.86
N ARG A 688 44.77 -20.64 8.65
CA ARG A 688 44.60 -21.68 9.67
C ARG A 688 43.32 -22.46 9.44
N LEU A 689 43.45 -23.78 9.42
CA LEU A 689 42.31 -24.69 9.36
C LEU A 689 42.23 -25.47 10.68
N ASN A 690 41.01 -25.64 11.18
CA ASN A 690 40.75 -26.37 12.41
C ASN A 690 39.57 -27.32 12.18
N GLY A 691 39.74 -28.59 12.55
CA GLY A 691 38.75 -29.65 12.36
C GLY A 691 37.49 -29.46 13.19
N ASN A 692 37.64 -28.94 14.42
CA ASN A 692 36.57 -28.61 15.37
C ASN A 692 35.80 -29.83 15.89
N GLY A 693 36.46 -31.00 15.91
CA GLY A 693 36.02 -32.24 16.52
C GLY A 693 35.45 -33.23 15.50
N GLY A 694 35.57 -34.52 15.76
CA GLY A 694 35.28 -35.54 14.74
C GLY A 694 36.60 -36.14 14.22
N ASN A 695 36.53 -37.01 13.22
CA ASN A 695 37.73 -37.60 12.62
C ASN A 695 38.00 -36.88 11.30
N ASP A 696 38.76 -35.80 11.35
CA ASP A 696 38.91 -34.88 10.24
C ASP A 696 40.05 -35.28 9.31
N ARG A 697 39.94 -34.92 8.03
CA ARG A 697 40.95 -35.19 7.02
C ARG A 697 41.35 -33.93 6.28
N PHE A 698 42.63 -33.57 6.36
CA PHE A 698 43.23 -32.43 5.66
C PHE A 698 44.04 -32.91 4.46
N ASN A 699 43.44 -32.83 3.26
CA ASN A 699 44.05 -33.21 2.00
C ASN A 699 44.83 -32.04 1.38
N PHE A 700 46.14 -32.08 1.45
CA PHE A 700 47.03 -31.17 0.72
C PHE A 700 47.23 -31.68 -0.70
N LEU A 701 46.68 -30.94 -1.66
CA LEU A 701 46.73 -31.24 -3.10
C LEU A 701 47.60 -30.20 -3.81
N ASN A 702 48.22 -30.57 -4.93
CA ASN A 702 48.99 -29.65 -5.79
C ASN A 702 50.02 -28.78 -5.04
N GLN A 703 50.64 -29.34 -3.99
CA GLN A 703 51.61 -28.64 -3.15
C GLN A 703 51.07 -27.34 -2.49
N ALA A 704 49.75 -27.21 -2.37
CA ALA A 704 49.09 -26.09 -1.70
C ALA A 704 49.50 -25.99 -0.23
N THR A 705 49.45 -24.79 0.35
CA THR A 705 49.89 -24.55 1.73
C THR A 705 48.87 -23.80 2.57
N VAL A 706 48.93 -24.05 3.88
CA VAL A 706 48.33 -23.19 4.92
C VAL A 706 49.37 -22.98 6.02
N GLN A 707 49.20 -21.95 6.86
CA GLN A 707 50.10 -21.70 7.99
C GLN A 707 50.05 -22.84 9.02
N LEU A 708 48.85 -23.33 9.33
CA LEU A 708 48.62 -24.35 10.37
C LEU A 708 47.33 -25.14 10.11
N VAL A 709 47.38 -26.46 10.31
CA VAL A 709 46.18 -27.30 10.52
C VAL A 709 46.10 -27.80 11.97
N SER A 710 44.92 -27.81 12.55
CA SER A 710 44.64 -28.41 13.86
C SER A 710 43.53 -29.45 13.73
N GLY A 711 43.77 -30.71 14.07
CA GLY A 711 42.71 -31.73 14.08
C GLY A 711 41.79 -31.63 15.30
N ASP A 712 42.27 -31.00 16.37
CA ASP A 712 41.54 -30.86 17.64
C ASP A 712 41.21 -32.21 18.31
N ALA A 713 39.95 -32.65 18.33
CA ALA A 713 39.51 -33.81 19.11
C ALA A 713 38.91 -34.90 18.23
N GLY A 714 39.60 -36.03 18.14
CA GLY A 714 39.18 -37.21 17.40
C GLY A 714 40.39 -37.97 16.90
N SER A 715 40.26 -38.65 15.76
CA SER A 715 41.38 -39.30 15.07
C SER A 715 41.59 -38.63 13.73
N ASP A 716 42.48 -37.64 13.70
CA ASP A 716 42.61 -36.72 12.58
C ASP A 716 43.74 -37.13 11.64
N THR A 717 43.51 -36.94 10.34
CA THR A 717 44.44 -37.33 9.28
C THR A 717 44.94 -36.11 8.51
N LEU A 718 46.25 -35.91 8.49
CA LEU A 718 46.91 -35.05 7.51
C LEU A 718 47.31 -35.91 6.31
N PHE A 719 46.76 -35.63 5.15
CA PHE A 719 47.10 -36.29 3.90
C PHE A 719 47.87 -35.37 2.97
N LEU A 720 49.07 -35.77 2.57
CA LEU A 720 49.88 -35.06 1.59
C LEU A 720 49.93 -35.85 0.28
N ASN A 721 49.32 -35.29 -0.78
CA ASN A 721 49.34 -35.88 -2.10
C ASN A 721 50.35 -35.15 -3.00
N ASP A 722 51.54 -35.73 -3.09
CA ASP A 722 52.60 -35.32 -3.99
C ASP A 722 52.79 -36.28 -5.17
N SER A 723 51.82 -37.15 -5.48
CA SER A 723 51.90 -38.14 -6.57
C SER A 723 52.27 -37.55 -7.93
N ASN A 724 51.98 -36.26 -8.15
CA ASN A 724 52.30 -35.52 -9.38
C ASN A 724 53.59 -34.68 -9.28
N LEU A 725 54.29 -34.69 -8.14
CA LEU A 725 55.51 -33.92 -7.90
C LEU A 725 56.73 -34.70 -8.37
N GLY A 726 57.25 -34.39 -9.56
CA GLY A 726 58.47 -35.02 -10.07
C GLY A 726 59.76 -34.47 -9.45
N GLY A 727 60.85 -35.26 -9.49
CA GLY A 727 62.20 -34.82 -9.14
C GLY A 727 62.82 -35.58 -7.97
N THR A 728 63.83 -35.02 -7.32
CA THR A 728 64.42 -35.59 -6.09
C THR A 728 64.04 -34.69 -4.93
N ASN A 729 63.16 -35.17 -4.05
CA ASN A 729 62.63 -34.43 -2.93
C ASN A 729 63.13 -35.01 -1.60
N THR A 730 63.27 -34.16 -0.59
CA THR A 730 63.59 -34.61 0.77
C THR A 730 62.55 -34.09 1.75
N TYR A 731 61.84 -35.02 2.39
CA TYR A 731 60.83 -34.76 3.39
C TYR A 731 61.42 -34.97 4.78
N ASN A 732 61.29 -33.97 5.66
CA ASN A 732 61.69 -34.10 7.05
C ASN A 732 60.44 -34.05 7.94
N ILE A 733 60.05 -35.19 8.50
CA ILE A 733 58.90 -35.31 9.40
C ILE A 733 59.38 -35.09 10.83
N THR A 734 58.65 -34.26 11.57
CA THR A 734 58.86 -33.98 12.99
C THR A 734 57.53 -34.03 13.74
N ARG A 735 57.53 -33.85 15.08
CA ARG A 735 56.33 -33.99 15.93
C ARG A 735 55.13 -33.14 15.48
N ASN A 736 55.36 -32.01 14.80
CA ASN A 736 54.31 -31.04 14.46
C ASN A 736 54.50 -30.43 13.07
N ARG A 737 55.34 -31.04 12.22
CA ARG A 737 55.70 -30.46 10.92
C ARG A 737 56.26 -31.48 9.95
N ILE A 738 55.84 -31.39 8.68
CA ILE A 738 56.49 -32.01 7.52
C ILE A 738 57.19 -30.89 6.76
N SER A 739 58.51 -30.94 6.65
CA SER A 739 59.27 -29.94 5.90
C SER A 739 59.74 -30.50 4.57
N ARG A 740 59.11 -30.00 3.51
CA ARG A 740 59.57 -29.99 2.12
C ARG A 740 59.67 -28.49 1.72
N ASN A 741 59.99 -28.16 0.47
CA ASN A 741 59.71 -26.83 -0.04
C ASN A 741 58.39 -26.89 -0.83
N PRO A 742 57.22 -26.51 -0.29
CA PRO A 742 56.90 -25.91 1.03
C PRO A 742 56.77 -26.82 2.27
N THR A 743 56.60 -26.19 3.44
CA THR A 743 56.50 -26.79 4.78
C THR A 743 55.06 -26.80 5.30
N TYR A 744 54.65 -27.91 5.93
CA TYR A 744 53.32 -28.15 6.49
C TYR A 744 53.40 -28.23 8.01
N ASN A 745 52.75 -27.30 8.72
CA ASN A 745 52.67 -27.33 10.18
C ASN A 745 51.32 -27.87 10.64
N PHE A 746 51.34 -28.69 11.68
CA PHE A 746 50.12 -29.32 12.20
C PHE A 746 50.16 -29.52 13.72
N THR A 747 48.98 -29.55 14.34
CA THR A 747 48.76 -29.91 15.75
C THR A 747 47.56 -30.84 15.87
N GLY A 748 47.55 -31.73 16.87
CA GLY A 748 46.43 -32.67 17.09
C GLY A 748 46.13 -33.50 15.84
N ILE A 749 47.13 -34.15 15.26
CA ILE A 749 46.97 -35.08 14.13
C ILE A 749 47.45 -36.45 14.60
N GLU A 750 46.60 -37.46 14.46
CA GLU A 750 46.85 -38.84 14.86
C GLU A 750 47.38 -39.69 13.71
N ILE A 751 47.12 -39.29 12.45
CA ILE A 751 47.55 -40.00 11.25
C ILE A 751 48.18 -39.02 10.26
N VAL A 752 49.43 -39.28 9.87
CA VAL A 752 50.08 -38.60 8.74
C VAL A 752 50.16 -39.58 7.58
N GLN A 753 49.46 -39.28 6.49
CA GLN A 753 49.48 -40.06 5.26
C GLN A 753 50.16 -39.27 4.15
N MET A 754 51.08 -39.90 3.42
CA MET A 754 51.84 -39.27 2.35
C MET A 754 51.90 -40.18 1.13
N VAL A 755 51.64 -39.62 -0.05
CA VAL A 755 51.87 -40.27 -1.35
C VAL A 755 52.86 -39.41 -2.12
N LEU A 756 54.06 -39.95 -2.35
CA LEU A 756 55.13 -39.24 -3.04
C LEU A 756 55.04 -39.40 -4.56
N GLY A 757 55.74 -38.54 -5.29
CA GLY A 757 55.70 -38.48 -6.75
C GLY A 757 56.82 -39.26 -7.43
N PRO A 758 56.97 -39.15 -8.75
CA PRO A 758 58.01 -39.88 -9.47
C PRO A 758 59.41 -39.27 -9.25
N GLY A 759 60.39 -40.11 -8.95
CA GLY A 759 61.80 -39.72 -8.80
C GLY A 759 62.47 -40.41 -7.62
N ASN A 760 63.67 -39.96 -7.23
CA ASN A 760 64.36 -40.56 -6.08
C ASN A 760 64.14 -39.67 -4.86
N ASP A 761 63.17 -40.00 -4.04
CA ASP A 761 62.81 -39.20 -2.87
C ASP A 761 63.46 -39.72 -1.59
N THR A 762 63.55 -38.87 -0.58
CA THR A 762 64.10 -39.23 0.74
C THR A 762 63.15 -38.76 1.84
N VAL A 763 62.73 -39.66 2.72
CA VAL A 763 61.96 -39.34 3.91
C VAL A 763 62.83 -39.53 5.14
N ASN A 764 63.12 -38.46 5.85
CA ASN A 764 63.74 -38.47 7.16
C ASN A 764 62.66 -38.34 8.23
N SER A 765 62.46 -39.38 9.04
CA SER A 765 61.44 -39.37 10.10
C SER A 765 61.95 -39.99 11.40
N GLY A 766 61.11 -40.00 12.44
CA GLY A 766 61.29 -40.70 13.71
C GLY A 766 59.99 -41.34 14.19
N PHE A 767 60.03 -42.00 15.35
CA PHE A 767 58.86 -42.59 15.97
C PHE A 767 58.11 -41.54 16.81
N TYR A 768 57.06 -40.96 16.24
CA TYR A 768 56.23 -39.93 16.90
C TYR A 768 54.96 -40.51 17.53
N GLY A 769 54.10 -39.67 18.13
CA GLY A 769 52.85 -40.12 18.77
C GLY A 769 51.72 -40.45 17.78
N PHE A 770 51.86 -40.04 16.51
CA PHE A 770 50.90 -40.27 15.43
C PHE A 770 51.34 -41.42 14.52
N THR A 771 50.41 -42.12 13.90
CA THR A 771 50.68 -43.14 12.88
C THR A 771 51.16 -42.47 11.59
N GLN A 772 52.15 -43.07 10.95
CA GLN A 772 52.70 -42.61 9.67
C GLN A 772 52.42 -43.65 8.58
N LEU A 773 51.76 -43.25 7.50
CA LEU A 773 51.45 -44.06 6.32
C LEU A 773 52.14 -43.41 5.11
N ILE A 774 53.20 -44.03 4.61
CA ILE A 774 54.07 -43.37 3.61
C ILE A 774 54.23 -44.26 2.39
N ASP A 775 53.82 -43.75 1.23
CA ASP A 775 54.05 -44.37 -0.07
C ASP A 775 55.14 -43.59 -0.82
N GLY A 776 56.27 -44.25 -1.11
CA GLY A 776 57.42 -43.68 -1.81
C GLY A 776 57.16 -43.36 -3.28
N GLY A 777 56.08 -43.90 -3.88
CA GLY A 777 55.77 -43.65 -5.28
C GLY A 777 56.77 -44.32 -6.25
N PRO A 778 56.81 -43.88 -7.52
CA PRO A 778 57.71 -44.45 -8.52
C PRO A 778 59.14 -43.90 -8.45
N GLY A 779 60.13 -44.73 -8.12
CA GLY A 779 61.55 -44.41 -8.29
C GLY A 779 62.45 -45.19 -7.33
N ASN A 780 63.63 -44.65 -6.99
CA ASN A 780 64.47 -45.21 -5.93
C ASN A 780 64.41 -44.29 -4.70
N ASP A 781 63.56 -44.63 -3.76
CA ASP A 781 63.18 -43.85 -2.60
C ASP A 781 63.85 -44.35 -1.32
N THR A 782 64.26 -43.43 -0.45
CA THR A 782 64.98 -43.75 0.79
C THR A 782 64.18 -43.34 2.03
N LEU A 783 63.89 -44.29 2.93
CA LEU A 783 63.29 -44.01 4.24
C LEU A 783 64.34 -44.13 5.36
N ASN A 784 64.69 -42.99 5.95
CA ASN A 784 65.62 -42.88 7.07
C ASN A 784 64.86 -42.83 8.39
N LEU A 785 65.00 -43.88 9.21
CA LEU A 785 64.45 -43.98 10.57
C LEU A 785 65.58 -44.18 11.61
N PRO A 786 65.48 -43.61 12.83
CA PRO A 786 66.56 -43.69 13.81
C PRO A 786 66.76 -45.13 14.28
N GLY A 787 67.97 -45.66 14.09
CA GLY A 787 68.34 -47.02 14.51
C GLY A 787 67.87 -48.15 13.58
N VAL A 788 67.22 -47.84 12.46
CA VAL A 788 66.83 -48.80 11.43
C VAL A 788 67.93 -48.87 10.38
N THR A 789 68.45 -50.07 10.11
CA THR A 789 69.53 -50.29 9.13
C THR A 789 69.09 -51.16 7.95
N ASP A 790 67.88 -51.74 8.03
CA ASP A 790 67.27 -52.59 7.00
C ASP A 790 65.74 -52.47 7.09
N LEU A 791 65.08 -52.24 5.96
CA LEU A 791 63.62 -52.11 5.83
C LEU A 791 62.91 -53.46 5.62
N GLY A 792 63.66 -54.55 5.42
CA GLY A 792 63.12 -55.88 5.13
C GLY A 792 62.63 -56.69 6.34
N GLN A 793 62.68 -56.14 7.57
CA GLN A 793 62.39 -56.88 8.81
C GLN A 793 60.90 -56.93 9.22
N GLY A 794 59.99 -56.31 8.44
CA GLY A 794 58.54 -56.34 8.66
C GLY A 794 57.90 -54.95 8.55
N ASN A 795 56.69 -54.89 8.01
CA ASN A 795 55.85 -53.70 7.89
C ASN A 795 54.64 -53.87 8.84
N PRO A 796 54.38 -52.98 9.82
CA PRO A 796 55.05 -51.71 10.10
C PRO A 796 56.36 -51.80 10.91
N ILE A 797 57.19 -50.76 10.79
CA ILE A 797 58.33 -50.50 11.69
C ILE A 797 57.87 -49.50 12.75
N GLY A 798 57.56 -49.97 13.96
CA GLY A 798 56.97 -49.13 15.01
C GLY A 798 55.59 -48.61 14.58
N ASN A 799 55.42 -47.29 14.59
CA ASN A 799 54.21 -46.59 14.09
C ASN A 799 54.35 -46.08 12.65
N VAL A 800 55.33 -46.59 11.89
CA VAL A 800 55.59 -46.20 10.50
C VAL A 800 55.26 -47.38 9.58
N PHE A 801 54.20 -47.21 8.79
CA PHE A 801 53.85 -48.08 7.66
C PHE A 801 54.41 -47.46 6.40
N HIS A 802 55.15 -48.25 5.63
CA HIS A 802 55.82 -47.76 4.43
C HIS A 802 55.64 -48.71 3.24
N PHE A 803 55.58 -48.14 2.04
CA PHE A 803 55.53 -48.85 0.76
C PHE A 803 56.43 -48.12 -0.26
N GLY A 804 57.05 -48.85 -1.20
CA GLY A 804 57.88 -48.25 -2.25
C GLY A 804 59.17 -47.58 -1.77
N PHE A 805 59.94 -48.20 -0.85
CA PHE A 805 61.24 -47.68 -0.38
C PHE A 805 62.35 -48.74 -0.46
N GLU A 806 63.53 -48.35 -0.94
CA GLU A 806 64.74 -49.17 -0.91
C GLU A 806 65.51 -49.02 0.40
N ALA A 807 66.18 -50.11 0.82
CA ALA A 807 67.03 -50.10 2.02
C ALA A 807 68.14 -49.03 1.93
N PRO A 808 68.48 -48.35 3.04
CA PRO A 808 69.48 -47.28 3.02
C PRO A 808 70.83 -47.80 2.51
N ARG A 809 71.27 -47.30 1.34
CA ARG A 809 72.60 -47.62 0.79
C ARG A 809 73.65 -46.95 1.68
N GLY A 810 74.37 -47.76 2.46
CA GLY A 810 75.55 -47.31 3.18
C GLY A 810 76.54 -46.63 2.23
N GLU A 811 76.92 -45.40 2.55
CA GLU A 811 77.96 -44.67 1.85
C GLU A 811 79.28 -45.45 1.93
N ASN A 812 79.60 -46.29 0.93
CA ASN A 812 80.93 -46.61 0.38
C ASN A 812 80.94 -47.95 -0.40
N ALA A 813 81.05 -47.86 -1.75
CA ALA A 813 81.52 -48.87 -2.73
C ALA A 813 80.60 -50.09 -3.03
N ALA A 814 80.37 -50.58 -4.27
CA ALA A 814 80.80 -50.27 -5.66
C ALA A 814 79.81 -50.99 -6.64
N PRO A 815 79.80 -50.73 -7.98
CA PRO A 815 78.78 -51.26 -8.88
C PRO A 815 79.08 -52.71 -9.26
N ALA A 816 78.12 -53.61 -9.05
CA ALA A 816 78.17 -54.97 -9.60
C ALA A 816 77.00 -55.15 -10.56
N ALA A 817 77.30 -55.08 -11.85
CA ALA A 817 76.55 -55.79 -12.86
C ALA A 817 76.97 -57.28 -12.78
N ASP A 818 76.04 -58.19 -12.57
CA ASP A 818 75.90 -59.36 -13.45
C ASP A 818 74.54 -60.04 -13.26
N LEU A 819 74.04 -60.49 -14.40
CA LEU A 819 72.72 -60.94 -14.80
C LEU A 819 72.39 -62.37 -14.36
N GLY A 820 71.09 -62.70 -14.35
CA GLY A 820 70.66 -64.08 -14.62
C GLY A 820 69.31 -64.47 -14.03
N ASP A 821 68.24 -64.06 -14.72
CA ASP A 821 66.96 -64.75 -14.91
C ASP A 821 66.31 -65.49 -13.72
N ILE A 822 65.10 -65.04 -13.34
CA ILE A 822 63.84 -65.80 -13.50
C ILE A 822 62.65 -64.89 -13.12
N LEU A 823 61.69 -64.79 -14.05
CA LEU A 823 60.32 -64.26 -13.90
C LEU A 823 60.13 -62.75 -13.73
N GLN A 824 60.21 -62.06 -14.87
CA GLN A 824 59.25 -61.01 -15.19
C GLN A 824 57.84 -61.62 -15.19
N LEU A 825 57.11 -61.48 -14.08
CA LEU A 825 55.66 -61.63 -14.09
C LEU A 825 55.09 -60.27 -14.51
N GLN A 826 54.68 -60.18 -15.78
CA GLN A 826 53.73 -59.16 -16.19
C GLN A 826 52.49 -59.30 -15.31
N ILE A 827 52.33 -58.38 -14.35
CA ILE A 827 51.01 -58.01 -13.88
C ILE A 827 50.55 -56.91 -14.83
N ASP A 828 49.87 -57.33 -15.90
CA ASP A 828 48.84 -56.48 -16.49
C ASP A 828 47.76 -56.32 -15.42
N GLN A 829 47.80 -55.23 -14.66
CA GLN A 829 46.60 -54.73 -13.98
C GLN A 829 46.47 -53.24 -14.24
N GLN A 830 45.39 -52.94 -14.95
CA GLN A 830 44.85 -51.63 -15.22
C GLN A 830 44.91 -50.77 -13.96
N ILE A 831 45.69 -49.69 -14.01
CA ILE A 831 45.66 -48.64 -13.00
C ILE A 831 44.33 -47.91 -13.18
N GLY A 832 43.31 -48.44 -12.51
CA GLY A 832 42.02 -47.81 -12.29
C GLY A 832 41.83 -47.68 -10.80
N ASN A 833 42.26 -46.54 -10.24
CA ASN A 833 41.70 -45.90 -9.05
C ASN A 833 41.32 -46.85 -7.89
N PHE A 834 42.31 -47.42 -7.20
CA PHE A 834 42.11 -48.02 -5.87
C PHE A 834 42.62 -47.06 -4.80
N ASP A 835 41.74 -46.72 -3.88
CA ASP A 835 42.01 -45.97 -2.65
C ASP A 835 42.72 -46.93 -1.69
N ILE A 836 44.06 -46.83 -1.57
CA ILE A 836 44.92 -47.86 -0.91
C ILE A 836 44.86 -47.80 0.63
N PHE A 837 43.97 -47.00 1.25
CA PHE A 837 43.96 -46.87 2.71
C PHE A 837 42.54 -46.79 3.31
N ASP A 838 41.76 -47.85 3.15
CA ASP A 838 40.69 -48.20 4.10
C ASP A 838 41.32 -48.98 5.28
N PRO A 839 41.21 -48.50 6.54
CA PRO A 839 41.72 -49.24 7.70
C PRO A 839 41.03 -50.60 7.93
N SER A 840 39.99 -50.94 7.15
CA SER A 840 39.36 -52.26 7.17
C SER A 840 40.14 -53.35 6.40
N ALA A 841 41.13 -52.97 5.55
CA ALA A 841 41.84 -53.88 4.67
C ALA A 841 43.13 -54.49 5.28
N PHE A 842 43.02 -55.12 6.46
CA PHE A 842 44.05 -56.02 7.00
C PHE A 842 43.57 -57.48 6.88
N GLU A 843 43.58 -58.03 5.66
CA GLU A 843 43.56 -59.49 5.48
C GLU A 843 44.99 -60.02 5.37
N ILE A 844 45.35 -60.98 6.23
CA ILE A 844 46.59 -61.73 6.14
C ILE A 844 46.49 -62.67 4.94
N GLU A 845 47.15 -62.35 3.83
CA GLU A 845 47.37 -63.29 2.74
C GLU A 845 48.63 -64.13 3.04
N ASN A 846 48.45 -65.41 3.39
CA ASN A 846 49.54 -66.37 3.54
C ASN A 846 49.84 -67.01 2.18
N ARG A 847 51.00 -66.66 1.61
CA ARG A 847 51.59 -67.26 0.41
C ARG A 847 52.06 -68.69 0.66
N PHE A 848 51.20 -69.67 0.40
CA PHE A 848 51.59 -71.00 -0.02
C PHE A 848 50.74 -71.44 -1.21
N ASP A 849 51.12 -70.97 -2.40
CA ASP A 849 50.80 -71.68 -3.62
C ASP A 849 52.02 -72.50 -4.01
N LEU A 850 51.93 -73.83 -3.96
CA LEU A 850 52.66 -74.73 -4.85
C LEU A 850 51.87 -76.04 -4.96
N GLY A 851 51.19 -76.20 -6.09
CA GLY A 851 50.64 -77.48 -6.50
C GLY A 851 51.73 -78.54 -6.64
N ASP A 852 51.61 -79.61 -5.85
CA ASP A 852 52.17 -80.92 -6.17
C ASP A 852 51.29 -82.01 -5.54
N ALA A 853 50.45 -82.63 -6.38
CA ALA A 853 49.43 -83.60 -6.01
C ALA A 853 49.89 -85.01 -5.50
N PRO A 854 51.17 -85.39 -5.32
CA PRO A 854 51.49 -86.73 -4.77
C PRO A 854 51.72 -86.83 -3.26
N LEU A 855 51.82 -85.75 -2.46
CA LEU A 855 52.17 -85.89 -1.04
C LEU A 855 50.97 -86.09 -0.08
N LEU A 856 49.75 -85.76 -0.50
CA LEU A 856 48.56 -85.84 0.35
C LEU A 856 48.03 -87.27 0.54
N THR A 857 48.44 -88.21 -0.33
CA THR A 857 48.06 -89.64 -0.24
C THR A 857 48.98 -90.45 0.69
N GLN A 858 50.06 -89.87 1.21
CA GLN A 858 51.01 -90.59 2.08
C GLN A 858 50.86 -90.25 3.58
N GLN A 859 50.05 -89.25 3.95
CA GLN A 859 49.91 -88.80 5.35
C GLN A 859 48.55 -89.06 6.00
N LEU A 860 47.60 -89.71 5.31
CA LEU A 860 46.26 -90.05 5.86
C LEU A 860 45.96 -91.56 5.93
N ASP A 861 46.97 -92.42 5.80
CA ASP A 861 46.84 -93.89 5.91
C ASP A 861 47.16 -94.42 7.32
N GLY A 862 47.03 -93.58 8.35
CA GLY A 862 47.31 -93.95 9.72
C GLY A 862 46.51 -93.12 10.71
N ILE A 863 45.27 -93.53 10.98
CA ILE A 863 44.82 -93.93 12.32
C ILE A 863 43.30 -94.17 12.31
N THR A 864 43.00 -95.39 12.70
CA THR A 864 41.72 -96.09 12.82
C THR A 864 41.01 -95.84 14.16
N GLY A 865 39.67 -95.77 14.08
CA GLY A 865 38.73 -96.20 15.13
C GLY A 865 38.02 -95.06 15.89
N ALA A 866 36.78 -95.17 16.36
CA ALA A 866 35.67 -96.10 16.15
C ALA A 866 34.39 -95.41 16.69
N PHE A 867 33.23 -95.79 16.13
CA PHE A 867 31.89 -95.22 16.25
C PHE A 867 31.12 -95.60 17.55
N ALA A 868 30.12 -94.78 17.93
CA ALA A 868 28.76 -95.14 18.46
C ALA A 868 28.19 -93.99 19.34
N ALA A 869 26.91 -93.65 19.44
CA ALA A 869 25.63 -94.08 18.88
C ALA A 869 24.64 -92.89 18.99
N ALA A 870 23.65 -92.83 18.10
CA ALA A 870 22.69 -91.73 17.96
C ALA A 870 21.33 -92.07 18.58
N THR A 871 20.74 -91.11 19.31
CA THR A 871 19.30 -91.01 19.61
C THR A 871 18.85 -89.60 19.26
N VAL A 872 17.79 -89.52 18.45
CA VAL A 872 17.30 -88.32 17.78
C VAL A 872 16.13 -87.71 18.55
N ILE A 873 16.27 -86.45 18.98
CA ILE A 873 15.17 -85.47 19.07
C ILE A 873 15.74 -84.09 18.73
N GLY A 874 15.22 -83.44 17.68
CA GLY A 874 15.33 -81.98 17.49
C GLY A 874 16.73 -81.41 17.22
N GLN A 875 17.23 -81.60 15.99
CA GLN A 875 18.22 -80.74 15.30
C GLN A 875 19.33 -80.09 16.15
N ALA A 876 20.28 -80.90 16.62
CA ALA A 876 21.72 -80.75 16.35
C ALA A 876 22.49 -81.80 17.15
N ILE A 877 23.31 -82.59 16.45
CA ILE A 877 24.25 -83.55 17.05
C ILE A 877 25.58 -82.84 17.25
N VAL A 878 26.07 -82.86 18.49
CA VAL A 878 27.44 -82.51 18.87
C VAL A 878 28.30 -83.77 18.74
N ILE A 879 29.39 -83.71 17.98
CA ILE A 879 30.51 -84.65 18.12
C ILE A 879 31.74 -83.82 18.49
N SER A 880 32.32 -84.14 19.65
CA SER A 880 33.63 -83.65 20.09
C SER A 880 34.65 -84.77 19.88
N VAL A 881 35.82 -84.41 19.35
CA VAL A 881 37.04 -85.23 19.40
C VAL A 881 38.11 -84.37 20.06
N ASP A 882 38.67 -84.89 21.15
CA ASP A 882 39.77 -84.33 21.96
C ASP A 882 39.66 -82.88 22.39
N GLY A 883 38.45 -82.53 22.83
CA GLY A 883 38.31 -81.75 24.06
C GLY A 883 38.48 -80.24 23.96
N ASN A 884 38.57 -79.65 22.75
CA ASN A 884 38.45 -78.20 22.57
C ASN A 884 37.34 -77.84 21.56
N PRO A 885 36.37 -76.98 21.94
CA PRO A 885 35.24 -76.61 21.11
C PRO A 885 35.59 -75.51 20.10
N TYR A 886 35.29 -75.71 18.81
CA TYR A 886 35.34 -74.66 17.79
C TYR A 886 34.07 -74.67 16.92
N LEU A 887 33.50 -73.46 16.78
CA LEU A 887 32.35 -73.09 15.95
C LEU A 887 32.87 -72.42 14.67
N ILE A 888 32.71 -73.01 13.49
CA ILE A 888 32.92 -72.29 12.23
C ILE A 888 31.91 -72.75 11.16
N PHE A 889 31.24 -71.77 10.57
CA PHE A 889 30.30 -71.86 9.46
C PHE A 889 31.02 -72.18 8.12
N ARG A 890 30.40 -73.07 7.32
CA ARG A 890 30.28 -73.15 5.83
C ARG A 890 31.53 -72.84 4.97
N PRO A 891 31.80 -73.56 3.85
CA PRO A 891 30.92 -73.41 2.67
C PRO A 891 30.93 -74.47 1.52
N PHE A 892 29.96 -74.26 0.60
CA PHE A 892 29.78 -74.72 -0.79
C PHE A 892 29.32 -76.16 -1.13
N SER A 893 28.40 -76.22 -2.11
CA SER A 893 27.84 -77.41 -2.75
C SER A 893 28.60 -77.75 -4.04
N LEU A 894 28.75 -79.06 -4.31
CA LEU A 894 29.60 -79.65 -5.35
C LEU A 894 28.84 -80.72 -6.16
N ASP A 895 27.57 -80.48 -6.50
CA ASP A 895 26.75 -81.45 -7.25
C ASP A 895 26.34 -81.02 -8.66
N GLY A 896 26.83 -79.89 -9.18
CA GLY A 896 26.61 -79.51 -10.58
C GLY A 896 25.12 -79.42 -10.96
N SER A 897 24.23 -79.21 -9.99
CA SER A 897 22.82 -78.95 -10.25
C SER A 897 22.61 -77.49 -10.67
N GLY A 898 22.54 -77.29 -11.99
CA GLY A 898 21.62 -76.36 -12.65
C GLY A 898 21.76 -74.87 -12.30
N LEU A 899 22.56 -74.12 -13.05
CA LEU A 899 22.09 -73.31 -14.18
C LEU A 899 21.18 -72.13 -13.77
N THR A 900 21.78 -70.94 -13.89
CA THR A 900 21.19 -69.64 -14.22
C THR A 900 19.72 -69.69 -14.66
N PRO A 901 18.82 -68.89 -14.04
CA PRO A 901 17.49 -68.70 -14.59
C PRO A 901 17.63 -68.06 -15.98
N SER A 902 17.12 -68.75 -17.00
CA SER A 902 17.05 -68.19 -18.36
C SER A 902 16.21 -66.91 -18.38
N ASN A 903 16.45 -66.04 -19.38
CA ASN A 903 15.64 -64.85 -19.64
C ASN A 903 14.14 -65.13 -19.91
N LEU A 904 13.70 -66.40 -19.97
CA LEU A 904 12.29 -66.79 -19.98
C LEU A 904 11.71 -67.03 -18.55
N ALA A 905 12.56 -67.28 -17.55
CA ALA A 905 12.16 -67.39 -16.14
C ALA A 905 12.10 -66.02 -15.43
N LEU A 906 12.95 -65.06 -15.82
CA LEU A 906 12.77 -63.64 -15.43
C LEU A 906 11.55 -63.02 -16.11
N ALA A 907 11.23 -63.41 -17.36
CA ALA A 907 10.00 -62.98 -18.03
C ALA A 907 8.73 -63.56 -17.37
N SER A 908 8.76 -64.80 -16.87
CA SER A 908 7.64 -65.39 -16.13
C SER A 908 7.52 -64.92 -14.67
N LEU A 909 8.58 -64.38 -14.06
CA LEU A 909 8.57 -63.83 -12.69
C LEU A 909 8.17 -62.34 -12.67
N ALA A 910 8.51 -61.59 -13.73
CA ALA A 910 8.00 -60.24 -13.98
C ALA A 910 6.49 -60.23 -14.32
N GLU A 911 5.95 -61.34 -14.81
CA GLU A 911 4.52 -61.51 -15.12
C GLU A 911 3.66 -61.91 -13.90
N HIS A 912 4.26 -62.20 -12.73
CA HIS A 912 3.56 -62.76 -11.56
C HIS A 912 3.84 -62.08 -10.20
N LEU A 913 4.58 -60.96 -10.15
CA LEU A 913 4.65 -60.10 -8.95
C LEU A 913 3.65 -58.95 -9.12
N GLY A 914 2.41 -59.22 -8.73
CA GLY A 914 1.30 -58.29 -8.86
C GLY A 914 1.45 -57.06 -7.95
N ILE A 915 0.96 -55.94 -8.48
CA ILE A 915 0.78 -54.61 -7.86
C ILE A 915 0.42 -54.64 -6.36
N ASN A 916 -0.29 -55.67 -5.89
CA ASN A 916 -0.71 -55.80 -4.49
C ASN A 916 0.46 -55.92 -3.48
N ALA A 917 1.59 -56.54 -3.84
CA ALA A 917 2.73 -56.70 -2.92
C ALA A 917 3.48 -55.38 -2.67
N ASN A 918 3.51 -54.48 -3.66
CA ASN A 918 4.13 -53.17 -3.52
C ASN A 918 3.19 -52.16 -2.84
N VAL A 919 1.87 -52.36 -2.92
CA VAL A 919 0.86 -51.59 -2.16
C VAL A 919 0.87 -51.98 -0.67
N GLU A 920 1.00 -53.27 -0.34
CA GLU A 920 1.13 -53.72 1.07
C GLU A 920 2.40 -53.18 1.75
N LEU A 921 3.51 -53.05 1.01
CA LEU A 921 4.75 -52.48 1.55
C LEU A 921 4.66 -50.96 1.76
N ALA A 922 4.01 -50.22 0.85
CA ALA A 922 3.83 -48.77 0.98
C ALA A 922 2.85 -48.41 2.12
N GLN A 923 1.82 -49.22 2.34
CA GLN A 923 0.91 -49.10 3.49
C GLN A 923 1.58 -49.45 4.83
N ALA A 924 2.52 -50.40 4.84
CA ALA A 924 3.22 -50.82 6.07
C ALA A 924 4.22 -49.79 6.62
N ILE A 925 4.63 -48.79 5.83
CA ILE A 925 5.62 -47.77 6.22
C ILE A 925 5.07 -46.34 6.21
N GLU A 926 3.75 -46.16 6.05
CA GLU A 926 3.06 -44.86 6.03
C GLU A 926 3.71 -43.80 5.12
N PHE A 927 4.28 -44.24 3.99
CA PHE A 927 4.99 -43.36 3.08
C PHE A 927 4.01 -42.51 2.26
N THR A 928 4.06 -41.19 2.44
CA THR A 928 3.25 -40.19 1.72
C THR A 928 4.17 -39.27 0.91
N GLY A 929 4.64 -39.77 -0.22
CA GLY A 929 5.47 -39.02 -1.17
C GLY A 929 5.43 -39.65 -2.57
N GLY A 930 5.59 -38.84 -3.61
CA GLY A 930 5.57 -39.30 -5.00
C GLY A 930 6.81 -40.12 -5.37
N LEU A 931 6.62 -41.28 -5.99
CA LEU A 931 7.71 -42.14 -6.47
C LEU A 931 8.02 -41.82 -7.94
N LEU A 932 9.21 -41.28 -8.20
CA LEU A 932 9.75 -41.08 -9.55
C LEU A 932 10.40 -42.37 -10.04
N LEU A 933 9.88 -42.98 -11.12
CA LEU A 933 10.54 -44.08 -11.83
C LEU A 933 11.12 -43.59 -13.16
N VAL A 934 12.43 -43.71 -13.32
CA VAL A 934 13.15 -43.45 -14.57
C VAL A 934 13.46 -44.79 -15.23
N MET A 935 13.06 -44.98 -16.49
CA MET A 935 13.44 -46.12 -17.33
C MET A 935 14.14 -45.66 -18.62
N PRO A 936 14.92 -46.55 -19.28
CA PRO A 936 15.93 -46.16 -20.29
C PRO A 936 15.42 -45.62 -21.63
N ASP A 937 14.11 -45.58 -21.89
CA ASP A 937 13.53 -45.26 -23.21
C ASP A 937 12.57 -44.04 -23.23
N GLY A 938 12.55 -43.23 -22.17
CA GLY A 938 11.91 -41.90 -22.16
C GLY A 938 10.54 -41.83 -21.45
N PRO A 939 10.04 -40.62 -21.13
CA PRO A 939 8.94 -40.46 -20.19
C PRO A 939 7.59 -40.78 -20.82
N TYR A 940 6.81 -41.63 -20.14
CA TYR A 940 5.40 -41.88 -20.42
C TYR A 940 4.58 -41.48 -19.18
N SER A 941 3.51 -40.72 -19.38
CA SER A 941 2.57 -40.30 -18.34
C SER A 941 1.32 -41.19 -18.38
N ILE A 942 0.89 -41.70 -17.22
CA ILE A 942 -0.41 -42.34 -17.04
C ILE A 942 -1.06 -41.78 -15.76
N ASP A 943 -2.21 -41.14 -15.95
CA ASP A 943 -3.12 -40.56 -14.95
C ASP A 943 -3.93 -41.67 -14.23
N LEU A 944 -4.10 -41.53 -12.91
CA LEU A 944 -4.89 -42.42 -12.05
C LEU A 944 -5.91 -41.65 -11.19
N SER A 945 -6.52 -40.61 -11.73
CA SER A 945 -7.74 -40.08 -11.15
C SER A 945 -8.85 -41.15 -11.13
N GLY A 946 -9.16 -41.67 -9.93
CA GLY A 946 -10.51 -42.18 -9.63
C GLY A 946 -10.67 -43.56 -8.97
N VAL A 947 -10.14 -43.79 -7.75
CA VAL A 947 -10.78 -44.72 -6.78
C VAL A 947 -10.60 -44.17 -5.33
N PRO A 948 -11.64 -44.19 -4.47
CA PRO A 948 -11.91 -43.18 -3.44
C PRO A 948 -11.36 -43.50 -2.03
N ALA A 949 -11.27 -42.44 -1.22
CA ALA A 949 -10.88 -42.47 0.18
C ALA A 949 -11.86 -43.28 1.06
N ASP A 950 -11.28 -43.97 2.04
CA ASP A 950 -11.93 -44.78 3.07
C ASP A 950 -13.11 -44.03 3.75
N PRO A 951 -14.35 -44.56 3.69
CA PRO A 951 -15.51 -43.97 4.33
C PRO A 951 -15.38 -43.76 5.85
N ALA A 952 -14.51 -44.51 6.54
CA ALA A 952 -14.24 -44.32 7.96
C ALA A 952 -13.35 -43.10 8.24
N VAL A 953 -12.48 -42.73 7.31
CA VAL A 953 -11.64 -41.52 7.35
C VAL A 953 -12.48 -40.28 7.00
N ILE A 954 -13.43 -40.41 6.08
CA ILE A 954 -14.44 -39.37 5.80
C ILE A 954 -15.34 -39.15 7.02
N ALA A 955 -15.75 -40.20 7.73
CA ALA A 955 -16.58 -40.06 8.94
C ALA A 955 -15.85 -39.41 10.13
N ALA A 956 -14.54 -39.64 10.28
CA ALA A 956 -13.73 -39.02 11.34
C ALA A 956 -13.36 -37.55 11.05
N LEU A 957 -13.22 -37.18 9.77
CA LEU A 957 -13.04 -35.79 9.31
C LEU A 957 -14.36 -34.99 9.28
N GLN A 958 -15.51 -35.66 9.17
CA GLN A 958 -16.85 -35.02 9.18
C GLN A 958 -17.37 -34.67 10.58
N GLU A 959 -16.81 -35.22 11.65
CA GLU A 959 -17.24 -34.91 13.03
C GLU A 959 -16.46 -33.75 13.69
N SER A 960 -15.39 -33.25 13.06
CA SER A 960 -14.47 -32.26 13.65
C SER A 960 -14.28 -30.94 12.89
N LEU A 961 -14.97 -30.70 11.75
CA LEU A 961 -14.76 -29.49 10.92
C LEU A 961 -16.04 -28.67 10.59
N ALA A 962 -16.97 -28.57 11.54
CA ALA A 962 -18.06 -27.61 11.47
C ALA A 962 -17.67 -26.26 12.12
N ILE A 963 -16.99 -25.39 11.34
CA ILE A 963 -17.01 -23.91 11.41
C ILE A 963 -16.11 -23.32 10.30
N ALA A 964 -15.02 -24.01 9.92
CA ALA A 964 -14.15 -23.59 8.81
C ALA A 964 -14.80 -23.81 7.42
N ALA A 965 -15.60 -24.86 7.24
CA ALA A 965 -16.32 -25.13 5.98
C ALA A 965 -17.46 -24.13 5.68
N ALA A 966 -17.92 -23.35 6.67
CA ALA A 966 -18.91 -22.30 6.43
C ALA A 966 -18.29 -21.00 5.88
N ARG A 967 -16.98 -20.77 6.08
CA ARG A 967 -16.29 -19.59 5.53
C ARG A 967 -15.81 -19.80 4.10
N GLU A 968 -15.42 -21.02 3.71
CA GLU A 968 -15.06 -21.29 2.31
C GLU A 968 -16.27 -21.47 1.38
N LEU A 969 -17.44 -21.90 1.86
CA LEU A 969 -18.63 -22.05 1.00
C LEU A 969 -19.19 -20.70 0.51
N PHE A 970 -19.00 -19.60 1.25
CA PHE A 970 -19.37 -18.26 0.77
C PHE A 970 -18.29 -17.61 -0.10
N GLY A 971 -17.03 -18.03 0.01
CA GLY A 971 -15.95 -17.62 -0.90
C GLY A 971 -15.92 -18.42 -2.21
N ALA A 972 -16.38 -19.68 -2.19
CA ALA A 972 -16.40 -20.58 -3.36
C ALA A 972 -17.70 -20.52 -4.19
N LEU A 973 -18.72 -19.80 -3.73
CA LEU A 973 -19.93 -19.48 -4.51
C LEU A 973 -19.79 -18.10 -5.18
N GLU A 974 -18.81 -17.93 -6.07
CA GLU A 974 -19.02 -17.01 -7.20
C GLU A 974 -20.11 -17.61 -8.07
N ILE A 975 -21.35 -17.16 -7.88
CA ILE A 975 -22.40 -17.37 -8.87
C ILE A 975 -22.06 -16.50 -10.08
N ALA A 976 -21.28 -17.06 -11.00
CA ALA A 976 -21.27 -16.67 -12.41
C ALA A 976 -21.74 -17.89 -13.23
N ILE A 977 -22.89 -17.74 -13.87
CA ILE A 977 -23.48 -18.74 -14.77
C ILE A 977 -22.67 -18.77 -16.07
N ALA A 978 -22.18 -19.95 -16.49
CA ALA A 978 -21.65 -20.14 -17.84
C ALA A 978 -22.21 -21.41 -18.51
N LEU A 979 -22.81 -21.24 -19.70
CA LEU A 979 -23.21 -22.28 -20.65
C LEU A 979 -22.02 -22.63 -21.56
N PRO A 980 -21.83 -23.89 -21.99
CA PRO A 980 -20.62 -24.31 -22.70
C PRO A 980 -20.73 -24.17 -24.23
N ILE A 981 -19.60 -23.89 -24.88
CA ILE A 981 -19.29 -24.39 -26.22
C ILE A 981 -17.82 -24.88 -26.21
N THR A 982 -17.64 -26.16 -26.57
CA THR A 982 -16.37 -26.87 -26.69
C THR A 982 -15.54 -26.43 -27.89
N ASN A 983 -14.22 -26.65 -27.87
CA ASN A 983 -13.49 -27.30 -28.95
C ASN A 983 -12.19 -27.92 -28.39
N ALA A 984 -11.99 -29.21 -28.66
CA ALA A 984 -10.79 -29.95 -28.33
C ALA A 984 -9.73 -29.78 -29.44
N ASP A 985 -8.47 -29.83 -29.01
CA ASP A 985 -7.23 -30.00 -29.79
C ASP A 985 -6.36 -28.75 -29.97
N GLY A 986 -5.43 -28.60 -29.01
CA GLY A 986 -4.00 -28.37 -29.26
C GLY A 986 -3.55 -27.01 -29.80
N ALA A 987 -2.63 -26.37 -29.08
CA ALA A 987 -2.04 -25.08 -29.41
C ALA A 987 -1.43 -25.02 -30.83
N LEU A 988 -1.90 -24.05 -31.62
CA LEU A 988 -1.20 -23.53 -32.79
C LEU A 988 -0.97 -22.03 -32.55
N SER A 989 0.30 -21.61 -32.67
CA SER A 989 0.70 -20.21 -32.53
C SER A 989 -0.06 -19.35 -33.54
N ILE A 990 -0.73 -18.29 -33.10
CA ILE A 990 -1.34 -17.31 -33.99
C ILE A 990 -0.49 -16.04 -34.00
N ASN A 991 0.24 -15.94 -35.11
CA ASN A 991 0.74 -14.71 -35.71
C ASN A 991 -0.44 -13.72 -35.90
N LEU A 992 -0.26 -12.47 -35.45
CA LEU A 992 -1.27 -11.42 -35.52
C LEU A 992 -1.32 -10.81 -36.93
N ASP A 993 -1.96 -11.51 -37.88
CA ASP A 993 -2.29 -10.91 -39.17
C ASP A 993 -3.64 -10.17 -39.08
N GLY A 994 -3.57 -8.86 -38.83
CA GLY A 994 -4.34 -7.86 -39.56
C GLY A 994 -5.87 -7.90 -39.55
N ILE A 995 -6.53 -8.08 -38.41
CA ILE A 995 -7.98 -7.84 -38.31
C ILE A 995 -8.25 -6.51 -37.60
N ALA A 996 -8.72 -5.52 -38.37
CA ALA A 996 -9.18 -4.26 -37.82
C ALA A 996 -10.35 -4.48 -36.83
N PRO A 997 -10.37 -3.74 -35.70
CA PRO A 997 -11.38 -3.93 -34.66
C PRO A 997 -12.80 -3.69 -35.18
N GLY A 998 -13.72 -4.54 -34.76
CA GLY A 998 -15.12 -4.47 -35.16
C GLY A 998 -15.81 -3.20 -34.66
N GLN A 999 -16.87 -2.77 -35.35
CA GLN A 999 -17.57 -1.51 -35.06
C GLN A 999 -17.96 -1.26 -33.59
N PRO A 1000 -18.35 -2.26 -32.79
CA PRO A 1000 -18.63 -2.04 -31.37
C PRO A 1000 -17.42 -1.52 -30.58
N VAL A 1001 -16.22 -1.98 -30.94
CA VAL A 1001 -14.96 -1.56 -30.30
C VAL A 1001 -14.56 -0.16 -30.78
N ILE A 1002 -14.83 0.16 -32.05
CA ILE A 1002 -14.63 1.53 -32.58
C ILE A 1002 -15.55 2.52 -31.88
N VAL A 1003 -16.82 2.17 -31.67
CA VAL A 1003 -17.79 3.02 -30.93
C VAL A 1003 -17.35 3.21 -29.48
N LEU A 1004 -16.92 2.14 -28.80
CA LEU A 1004 -16.42 2.21 -27.43
C LEU A 1004 -15.15 3.08 -27.31
N LEU A 1005 -14.23 2.96 -28.27
CA LEU A 1005 -13.00 3.76 -28.31
C LEU A 1005 -13.28 5.23 -28.68
N THR A 1006 -14.32 5.52 -29.45
CA THR A 1006 -14.72 6.90 -29.78
C THR A 1006 -15.44 7.57 -28.60
N GLU A 1007 -16.13 6.80 -27.76
CA GLU A 1007 -16.81 7.31 -26.56
C GLU A 1007 -15.85 7.52 -25.38
N GLN A 1008 -14.78 6.73 -25.29
CA GLN A 1008 -13.85 6.73 -24.15
C GLN A 1008 -12.56 7.53 -24.39
N LEU A 1009 -12.21 7.81 -25.64
CA LEU A 1009 -11.04 8.61 -26.00
C LEU A 1009 -11.47 9.93 -26.61
N GLY A 1010 -10.95 11.05 -26.11
CA GLY A 1010 -11.14 12.35 -26.75
C GLY A 1010 -10.59 12.35 -28.18
N ASP A 1011 -11.13 13.19 -29.07
CA ASP A 1011 -10.82 13.22 -30.51
C ASP A 1011 -9.31 13.22 -30.83
N ALA A 1012 -8.49 13.84 -29.97
CA ALA A 1012 -7.03 13.84 -30.12
C ALA A 1012 -6.41 12.45 -29.90
N SER A 1013 -6.79 11.77 -28.81
CA SER A 1013 -6.31 10.45 -28.43
C SER A 1013 -6.84 9.34 -29.36
N PHE A 1014 -8.07 9.48 -29.86
CA PHE A 1014 -8.61 8.58 -30.87
C PHE A 1014 -7.84 8.69 -32.20
N ASN A 1015 -7.51 9.90 -32.64
CA ASN A 1015 -6.72 10.11 -33.86
C ASN A 1015 -5.27 9.63 -33.73
N GLU A 1016 -4.67 9.75 -32.54
CA GLU A 1016 -3.32 9.27 -32.25
C GLU A 1016 -3.25 7.73 -32.23
N LEU A 1017 -4.26 7.08 -31.63
CA LEU A 1017 -4.42 5.63 -31.68
C LEU A 1017 -4.69 5.12 -33.09
N ASN A 1018 -5.53 5.81 -33.87
CA ASN A 1018 -5.82 5.43 -35.26
C ASN A 1018 -4.60 5.63 -36.17
N ALA A 1019 -3.74 6.61 -35.88
CA ALA A 1019 -2.45 6.78 -36.54
C ALA A 1019 -1.45 5.67 -36.13
N ALA A 1020 -1.47 5.22 -34.87
CA ALA A 1020 -0.66 4.11 -34.38
C ALA A 1020 -1.08 2.76 -34.98
N LEU A 1021 -2.38 2.56 -35.22
CA LEU A 1021 -2.96 1.34 -35.81
C LEU A 1021 -2.92 1.33 -37.36
N GLY A 1022 -2.52 2.44 -37.99
CA GLY A 1022 -2.70 2.69 -39.43
C GLY A 1022 -1.43 2.94 -40.25
N ALA A 1023 -0.25 2.52 -39.80
CA ALA A 1023 0.99 2.65 -40.58
C ALA A 1023 1.95 1.46 -40.41
N GLY A 1024 1.54 0.28 -40.88
CA GLY A 1024 2.48 -0.79 -41.19
C GLY A 1024 2.00 -2.18 -40.82
N ASN A 1025 1.21 -2.77 -41.74
CA ASN A 1025 0.76 -4.17 -41.81
C ASN A 1025 -0.10 -4.70 -40.65
#